data_AF-A0A7C3X1W1-F1
#
_entry.id   AF-A0A7C3X1W1-F1
#
_cell.length_a   1.000
_cell.length_b   1.000
_cell.length_c   1.000
_cell.angle_alpha   90.00
_cell.angle_beta   90.00
_cell.angle_gamma   90.00
#
_symmetry.space_group_name_H-M   'P 1'
#
loop_
_entity.id
_entity.type
_entity.pdbx_description
1 polymer ?
#
loop_
_entity_poly.entity_id
_entity_poly.type
_entity_poly.pdbx_seq_one_letter_code
_entity_poly.pdbx_strand_id
1 'polypeptide(L)'
;SLAAVEAFAEEGVRLLITVDCGVTAVTEVERAQALGMDVVVTDHHEPKGDLPACILVNPRLGGYPFPHLAGVGVALKLAHALLEEPRGEKVELPLALRPYTDVVAVGTVADVMPLLDENRLLVKMGLGRLQSSPRPGLAALLEVTGTAPADVSAATLGYRLGPRLNAAGRLDDASLAVELLSAPDRATALPLALKLNELNIARQDIEASIVTEALAMIPDPPPAGLVLSSPDWHEGVVGIVAARLAEKVNRPAILLSESDGMASGSGRSIPGFDLLAAVTACSAPLHSFGGHRAACGLRMPRSAVPAFREAFTAYAAARLRPEDLVRRQDVDAIVCGDELTLALADELERFDPHGLGNPPVTLLVHGAEIRSAQRTRNGKHVRASICADGASCSAIRFNADGLEELTDGARFDVPLVLTKNAYNGVVSGQVEVRGLYRVDDWQRDDLCASTCSSRCPDLLDGDTFWRLIAELDLAPLLGPGEGKSRRAGDDRAAAAVIDRRGRPIISTLTSLAASGERVLVLVADVGRRRPLLTRDLPLEALGLTAAYVSGACAPVRVPHLAAADGPRVVMASSVTAALFPELTGAFAHIVFIDPPFWAAALDSVRAAAQNGARLHFLWGPTEVDFARKVAASEYDVRRVARRLYATLKDAAAGSADAATGCLSDDLVRKLIGSERLLYKIPALVAAWRTLVEAGLLAPTAGKNLLVPVAGKADITSAPTFRLWHRQPINQYLRRCQTAQP
;
A
#
# COMPACT_ATOMS: atom_id res chain seq x y z
N SER A 1 43.30 -4.76 16.26
CA SER A 1 44.53 -4.26 15.63
C SER A 1 45.71 -5.09 16.12
N LEU A 2 46.82 -5.12 15.38
CA LEU A 2 48.03 -5.84 15.80
C LEU A 2 48.55 -5.39 17.18
N ALA A 3 48.58 -4.08 17.43
CA ALA A 3 49.01 -3.54 18.72
C ALA A 3 48.17 -4.04 19.91
N ALA A 4 46.85 -4.17 19.74
CA ALA A 4 45.98 -4.71 20.80
C ALA A 4 46.26 -6.20 21.06
N VAL A 5 46.50 -6.97 19.99
CA VAL A 5 46.85 -8.39 20.10
C VAL A 5 48.16 -8.58 20.86
N GLU A 6 49.16 -7.74 20.59
CA GLU A 6 50.45 -7.79 21.28
C GLU A 6 50.31 -7.42 22.77
N ALA A 7 49.53 -6.39 23.09
CA ALA A 7 49.23 -6.02 24.47
C ALA A 7 48.54 -7.15 25.24
N PHE A 8 47.53 -7.82 24.66
CA PHE A 8 46.86 -8.95 25.30
C PHE A 8 47.81 -10.12 25.58
N ALA A 9 48.76 -10.39 24.68
CA ALA A 9 49.78 -11.40 24.90
C ALA A 9 50.73 -11.03 26.07
N GLU A 10 51.12 -9.75 26.17
CA GLU A 10 51.92 -9.23 27.29
C GLU A 10 51.18 -9.33 28.63
N GLU A 11 49.85 -9.16 28.62
CA GLU A 11 48.97 -9.35 29.79
C GLU A 11 48.77 -10.84 30.16
N GLY A 12 49.28 -11.77 29.35
CA GLY A 12 49.18 -13.22 29.61
C GLY A 12 47.83 -13.83 29.22
N VAL A 13 47.06 -13.17 28.34
CA VAL A 13 45.83 -13.73 27.76
C VAL A 13 46.17 -15.03 27.01
N ARG A 14 45.36 -16.08 27.20
CA ARG A 14 45.54 -17.38 26.52
C ARG A 14 44.43 -17.75 25.54
N LEU A 15 43.28 -17.07 25.65
CA LEU A 15 42.12 -17.27 24.78
C LEU A 15 41.56 -15.91 24.42
N LEU A 16 41.49 -15.62 23.12
CA LEU A 16 40.89 -14.44 22.55
C LEU A 16 39.56 -14.81 21.90
N ILE A 17 38.46 -14.29 22.45
CA ILE A 17 37.13 -14.40 21.85
C ILE A 17 36.74 -13.03 21.31
N THR A 18 36.56 -12.91 19.99
CA THR A 18 36.03 -11.68 19.40
C THR A 18 34.51 -11.71 19.39
N VAL A 19 33.88 -10.55 19.52
CA VAL A 19 32.44 -10.37 19.38
C VAL A 19 32.21 -9.24 18.40
N ASP A 20 31.31 -9.47 17.43
CA ASP A 20 30.90 -8.48 16.43
C ASP A 20 32.04 -7.98 15.51
N CYS A 21 33.12 -8.75 15.43
CA CYS A 21 34.27 -8.44 14.59
C CYS A 21 35.15 -9.68 14.39
N GLY A 22 36.07 -9.58 13.42
CA GLY A 22 37.16 -10.53 13.25
C GLY A 22 37.06 -11.41 12.02
N VAL A 23 35.92 -11.47 11.30
CA VAL A 23 35.76 -12.37 10.14
C VAL A 23 36.75 -12.08 8.99
N THR A 24 37.29 -10.86 8.93
CA THR A 24 38.31 -10.45 7.95
C THR A 24 39.69 -10.19 8.57
N ALA A 25 39.87 -10.43 9.86
CA ALA A 25 41.08 -10.06 10.61
C ALA A 25 42.18 -11.14 10.53
N VAL A 26 42.53 -11.57 9.31
CA VAL A 26 43.46 -12.69 9.06
C VAL A 26 44.80 -12.44 9.75
N THR A 27 45.43 -11.30 9.47
CA THR A 27 46.76 -10.95 10.01
C THR A 27 46.78 -10.87 11.54
N GLU A 28 45.75 -10.27 12.14
CA GLU A 28 45.64 -10.16 13.60
C GLU A 28 45.47 -11.52 14.27
N VAL A 29 44.68 -12.42 13.68
CA VAL A 29 44.48 -13.78 14.20
C VAL A 29 45.76 -14.61 14.08
N GLU A 30 46.46 -14.54 12.95
CA GLU A 30 47.76 -15.20 12.78
C GLU A 30 48.77 -14.73 13.82
N ARG A 31 48.82 -13.42 14.08
CA ARG A 31 49.70 -12.85 15.10
C ARG A 31 49.34 -13.35 16.50
N ALA A 32 48.05 -13.42 16.83
CA ALA A 32 47.58 -13.91 18.11
C ALA A 32 48.00 -15.38 18.36
N GLN A 33 47.82 -16.23 17.35
CA GLN A 33 48.23 -17.63 17.40
C GLN A 33 49.75 -17.79 17.53
N ALA A 34 50.53 -16.99 16.79
CA ALA A 34 51.98 -16.97 16.90
C ALA A 34 52.50 -16.57 18.29
N LEU A 35 51.70 -15.78 19.03
CA LEU A 35 51.97 -15.38 20.41
C LEU A 35 51.43 -16.39 21.45
N GLY A 36 50.88 -17.52 21.00
CA GLY A 36 50.43 -18.61 21.86
C GLY A 36 48.99 -18.49 22.38
N MET A 37 48.16 -17.64 21.77
CA MET A 37 46.74 -17.51 22.11
C MET A 37 45.87 -18.42 21.24
N ASP A 38 44.90 -19.10 21.87
CA ASP A 38 43.77 -19.69 21.16
C ASP A 38 42.81 -18.57 20.71
N VAL A 39 42.24 -18.69 19.51
CA VAL A 39 41.35 -17.66 18.95
C VAL A 39 40.01 -18.25 18.54
N VAL A 40 38.93 -17.63 19.01
CA VAL A 40 37.55 -17.87 18.57
C VAL A 40 36.99 -16.56 18.04
N VAL A 41 36.59 -16.54 16.79
CA VAL A 41 35.96 -15.37 16.19
C VAL A 41 34.45 -15.56 16.18
N THR A 42 33.72 -14.65 16.83
CA THR A 42 32.25 -14.57 16.71
C THR A 42 31.84 -13.28 16.03
N ASP A 43 31.20 -13.43 14.87
CA ASP A 43 30.93 -12.31 13.97
C ASP A 43 29.68 -12.61 13.11
N HIS A 44 29.08 -11.58 12.54
CA HIS A 44 27.91 -11.66 11.66
C HIS A 44 28.09 -10.95 10.32
N HIS A 45 29.22 -10.23 10.16
CA HIS A 45 29.57 -9.55 8.93
C HIS A 45 29.77 -10.51 7.75
N GLU A 46 29.66 -9.97 6.53
CA GLU A 46 29.86 -10.72 5.30
C GLU A 46 31.32 -11.24 5.22
N PRO A 47 31.53 -12.56 5.13
CA PRO A 47 32.86 -13.11 4.91
C PRO A 47 33.39 -12.66 3.55
N LYS A 48 34.60 -12.10 3.50
CA LYS A 48 35.24 -11.61 2.27
C LYS A 48 36.68 -12.08 2.19
N GLY A 49 37.09 -12.58 1.02
CA GLY A 49 38.47 -13.00 0.78
C GLY A 49 38.85 -14.21 1.64
N ASP A 50 40.11 -14.24 2.07
CA ASP A 50 40.63 -15.29 2.95
C ASP A 50 40.06 -15.13 4.37
N LEU A 51 39.71 -16.25 4.98
CA LEU A 51 39.17 -16.29 6.35
C LEU A 51 40.28 -16.60 7.35
N PRO A 52 40.23 -16.03 8.57
CA PRO A 52 41.19 -16.33 9.62
C PRO A 52 41.21 -17.82 9.96
N ALA A 53 42.41 -18.40 10.09
CA ALA A 53 42.61 -19.82 10.38
C ALA A 53 42.34 -20.16 11.86
N CYS A 54 41.10 -19.97 12.32
CA CYS A 54 40.67 -20.19 13.70
C CYS A 54 39.22 -20.73 13.76
N ILE A 55 38.67 -20.92 14.97
CA ILE A 55 37.25 -21.27 15.13
C ILE A 55 36.42 -20.03 14.78
N LEU A 56 35.58 -20.15 13.75
CA LEU A 56 34.70 -19.08 13.28
C LEU A 56 33.24 -19.44 13.55
N VAL A 57 32.56 -18.61 14.33
CA VAL A 57 31.11 -18.68 14.55
C VAL A 57 30.46 -17.50 13.85
N ASN A 58 29.91 -17.75 12.67
CA ASN A 58 29.21 -16.75 11.87
C ASN A 58 27.99 -17.38 11.18
N PRO A 59 26.78 -16.80 11.30
CA PRO A 59 25.54 -17.36 10.75
C PRO A 59 25.51 -17.40 9.21
N ARG A 60 26.47 -16.75 8.54
CA ARG A 60 26.63 -16.80 7.07
C ARG A 60 27.52 -17.96 6.62
N LEU A 61 28.16 -18.67 7.55
CA LEU A 61 28.95 -19.86 7.28
C LEU A 61 28.13 -21.12 7.59
N GLY A 62 28.41 -22.22 6.89
CA GLY A 62 27.91 -23.55 7.26
C GLY A 62 26.40 -23.80 7.08
N GLY A 63 25.67 -22.95 6.35
CA GLY A 63 24.26 -23.18 6.00
C GLY A 63 23.27 -22.98 7.14
N TYR A 64 23.58 -22.13 8.13
CA TYR A 64 22.68 -21.79 9.23
C TYR A 64 21.35 -21.19 8.69
N PRO A 65 20.17 -21.59 9.19
CA PRO A 65 18.88 -21.22 8.59
C PRO A 65 18.58 -19.71 8.58
N PHE A 66 19.12 -18.97 9.55
CA PHE A 66 18.89 -17.54 9.69
C PHE A 66 20.20 -16.74 9.63
N PRO A 67 20.67 -16.31 8.44
CA PRO A 67 21.98 -15.68 8.25
C PRO A 67 22.06 -14.23 8.79
N HIS A 68 20.95 -13.69 9.29
CA HIS A 68 20.81 -12.28 9.68
C HIS A 68 20.87 -12.07 11.20
N LEU A 69 21.41 -13.01 11.96
CA LEU A 69 21.58 -12.83 13.40
C LEU A 69 22.52 -11.63 13.69
N ALA A 70 22.18 -10.78 14.65
CA ALA A 70 23.08 -9.71 15.09
C ALA A 70 24.30 -10.27 15.83
N GLY A 71 25.42 -9.53 15.91
CA GLY A 71 26.60 -9.96 16.67
C GLY A 71 26.29 -10.34 18.13
N VAL A 72 25.42 -9.57 18.80
CA VAL A 72 24.91 -9.90 20.14
C VAL A 72 24.07 -11.18 20.19
N GLY A 73 23.38 -11.50 19.10
CA GLY A 73 22.64 -12.76 18.95
C GLY A 73 23.59 -13.94 18.76
N VAL A 74 24.68 -13.77 18.01
CA VAL A 74 25.73 -14.79 17.87
C VAL A 74 26.37 -15.08 19.22
N ALA A 75 26.70 -14.04 20.00
CA ALA A 75 27.22 -14.19 21.37
C ALA A 75 26.23 -14.93 22.29
N LEU A 76 24.93 -14.59 22.22
CA LEU A 76 23.89 -15.31 22.96
C LEU A 76 23.83 -16.79 22.56
N LYS A 77 23.92 -17.10 21.26
CA LYS A 77 23.89 -18.49 20.76
C LYS A 77 25.12 -19.28 21.17
N LEU A 78 26.30 -18.66 21.21
CA LEU A 78 27.49 -19.31 21.76
C LEU A 78 27.28 -19.65 23.24
N ALA A 79 26.83 -18.68 24.05
CA ALA A 79 26.54 -18.91 25.46
C ALA A 79 25.43 -19.96 25.66
N HIS A 80 24.45 -19.99 24.76
CA HIS A 80 23.40 -21.00 24.73
C HIS A 80 23.98 -22.39 24.49
N ALA A 81 24.80 -22.57 23.45
CA ALA A 81 25.42 -23.85 23.13
C ALA A 81 26.31 -24.38 24.27
N LEU A 82 26.95 -23.51 25.04
CA LEU A 82 27.76 -23.89 26.21
C LEU A 82 26.92 -24.37 27.41
N LEU A 83 25.64 -23.99 27.46
CA LEU A 83 24.71 -24.32 28.54
C LEU A 83 23.69 -25.40 28.17
N GLU A 84 23.65 -25.81 26.90
CA GLU A 84 22.76 -26.87 26.44
C GLU A 84 23.31 -28.27 26.72
N GLU A 85 22.42 -29.16 27.16
CA GLU A 85 22.69 -30.59 27.23
C GLU A 85 22.51 -31.21 25.82
N PRO A 86 23.48 -31.96 25.28
CA PRO A 86 23.48 -32.46 23.90
C PRO A 86 22.31 -33.37 23.47
N ARG A 87 21.34 -33.65 24.35
CA ARG A 87 20.29 -34.67 24.16
C ARG A 87 18.86 -34.14 24.37
N GLY A 88 18.65 -32.83 24.48
CA GLY A 88 17.31 -32.26 24.60
C GLY A 88 16.56 -32.27 23.26
N GLU A 89 15.33 -32.80 23.23
CA GLU A 89 14.42 -32.69 22.07
C GLU A 89 13.85 -31.26 21.88
N LYS A 90 14.04 -30.39 22.88
CA LYS A 90 13.64 -28.98 22.84
C LYS A 90 14.80 -28.06 23.20
N VAL A 91 15.10 -27.15 22.29
CA VAL A 91 16.06 -26.05 22.43
C VAL A 91 15.30 -24.86 23.05
N GLU A 92 15.22 -24.81 24.39
CA GLU A 92 14.66 -23.66 25.12
C GLU A 92 15.78 -22.76 25.62
N LEU A 93 15.60 -21.42 25.54
CA LEU A 93 16.59 -20.48 26.07
C LEU A 93 16.76 -20.69 27.60
N PRO A 94 17.97 -21.07 28.07
CA PRO A 94 18.25 -21.35 29.47
C PRO A 94 17.86 -20.18 30.37
N LEU A 95 17.35 -20.47 31.57
CA LEU A 95 16.96 -19.45 32.54
C LEU A 95 18.11 -18.48 32.86
N ALA A 96 19.36 -18.97 32.87
CA ALA A 96 20.55 -18.17 33.08
C ALA A 96 20.79 -17.11 31.99
N LEU A 97 20.29 -17.32 30.77
CA LEU A 97 20.46 -16.40 29.64
C LEU A 97 19.32 -15.40 29.48
N ARG A 98 18.14 -15.66 30.06
CA ARG A 98 16.98 -14.76 29.98
C ARG A 98 17.26 -13.33 30.46
N PRO A 99 18.08 -13.06 31.51
CA PRO A 99 18.43 -11.70 31.89
C PRO A 99 19.20 -10.92 30.83
N TYR A 100 19.79 -11.59 29.83
CA TYR A 100 20.59 -10.96 28.78
C TYR A 100 19.79 -10.57 27.54
N THR A 101 18.50 -10.95 27.45
CA THR A 101 17.68 -10.64 26.27
C THR A 101 17.45 -9.15 26.09
N ASP A 102 17.52 -8.35 27.15
CA ASP A 102 17.43 -6.89 27.07
C ASP A 102 18.61 -6.26 26.29
N VAL A 103 19.85 -6.69 26.57
CA VAL A 103 21.05 -6.26 25.81
C VAL A 103 21.04 -6.82 24.40
N VAL A 104 20.61 -8.07 24.23
CA VAL A 104 20.46 -8.65 22.89
C VAL A 104 19.45 -7.84 22.07
N ALA A 105 18.33 -7.43 22.65
CA ALA A 105 17.35 -6.59 21.96
C ALA A 105 17.92 -5.21 21.60
N VAL A 106 18.59 -4.54 22.55
CA VAL A 106 19.22 -3.24 22.31
C VAL A 106 20.28 -3.33 21.20
N GLY A 107 21.19 -4.32 21.28
CA GLY A 107 22.24 -4.52 20.28
C GLY A 107 21.66 -4.84 18.90
N THR A 108 20.70 -5.77 18.83
CA THR A 108 20.05 -6.15 17.55
C THR A 108 19.40 -4.96 16.85
N VAL A 109 18.69 -4.12 17.61
CA VAL A 109 18.01 -2.93 17.04
C VAL A 109 18.99 -1.80 16.76
N ALA A 110 20.00 -1.58 17.61
CA ALA A 110 21.02 -0.55 17.42
C ALA A 110 21.93 -0.83 16.22
N ASP A 111 22.15 -2.12 15.92
CA ASP A 111 22.87 -2.61 14.74
C ASP A 111 21.97 -2.66 13.47
N VAL A 112 20.72 -2.21 13.58
CA VAL A 112 19.77 -2.11 12.46
C VAL A 112 19.60 -3.47 11.76
N MET A 113 19.61 -4.57 12.52
CA MET A 113 19.43 -5.90 11.94
C MET A 113 17.97 -6.19 11.60
N PRO A 114 17.68 -7.00 10.56
CA PRO A 114 16.31 -7.35 10.21
C PRO A 114 15.57 -8.00 11.39
N LEU A 115 14.40 -7.45 11.75
CA LEU A 115 13.50 -7.97 12.79
C LEU A 115 12.57 -9.03 12.21
N LEU A 116 13.20 -10.07 11.68
CA LEU A 116 12.57 -11.29 11.20
C LEU A 116 13.02 -12.47 12.07
N ASP A 117 12.24 -13.55 12.03
CA ASP A 117 12.57 -14.85 12.63
C ASP A 117 13.22 -14.75 14.04
N GLU A 118 14.45 -15.25 14.22
CA GLU A 118 15.13 -15.28 15.51
C GLU A 118 15.39 -13.90 16.12
N ASN A 119 15.82 -12.93 15.32
CA ASN A 119 16.02 -11.55 15.81
C ASN A 119 14.69 -10.98 16.33
N ARG A 120 13.59 -11.22 15.61
CA ARG A 120 12.26 -10.75 16.03
C ARG A 120 11.86 -11.36 17.37
N LEU A 121 12.09 -12.66 17.56
CA LEU A 121 11.80 -13.35 18.81
C LEU A 121 12.65 -12.80 19.97
N LEU A 122 13.96 -12.70 19.76
CA LEU A 122 14.91 -12.21 20.78
C LEU A 122 14.62 -10.77 21.18
N VAL A 123 14.31 -9.90 20.21
CA VAL A 123 13.90 -8.52 20.47
C VAL A 123 12.58 -8.48 21.24
N LYS A 124 11.58 -9.30 20.87
CA LYS A 124 10.30 -9.36 21.60
C LYS A 124 10.49 -9.80 23.06
N MET A 125 11.36 -10.78 23.32
CA MET A 125 11.71 -11.19 24.68
C MET A 125 12.43 -10.08 25.45
N GLY A 126 13.39 -9.40 24.82
CA GLY A 126 14.12 -8.30 25.43
C GLY A 126 13.25 -7.07 25.73
N LEU A 127 12.29 -6.74 24.87
CA LEU A 127 11.30 -5.69 25.13
C LEU A 127 10.46 -6.03 26.37
N GLY A 128 9.96 -7.27 26.47
CA GLY A 128 9.23 -7.72 27.66
C GLY A 128 10.09 -7.63 28.94
N ARG A 129 11.40 -7.92 28.83
CA ARG A 129 12.34 -7.78 29.95
C ARG A 129 12.53 -6.30 30.34
N LEU A 130 12.72 -5.41 29.37
CA LEU A 130 12.87 -3.97 29.61
C LEU A 130 11.63 -3.33 30.23
N GLN A 131 10.44 -3.80 29.85
CA GLN A 131 9.17 -3.33 30.38
C GLN A 131 8.92 -3.77 31.83
N SER A 132 9.40 -4.95 32.21
CA SER A 132 9.09 -5.57 33.51
C SER A 132 10.22 -5.48 34.55
N SER A 133 11.46 -5.72 34.14
CA SER A 133 12.63 -5.80 35.02
C SER A 133 13.92 -5.50 34.24
N PRO A 134 14.10 -4.24 33.79
CA PRO A 134 15.33 -3.82 33.11
C PRO A 134 16.52 -3.93 34.06
N ARG A 135 17.70 -4.31 33.54
CA ARG A 135 18.96 -4.23 34.31
C ARG A 135 19.27 -2.78 34.72
N PRO A 136 20.08 -2.55 35.78
CA PRO A 136 20.33 -1.21 36.31
C PRO A 136 20.79 -0.19 35.26
N GLY A 137 21.72 -0.56 34.39
CA GLY A 137 22.22 0.30 33.31
C GLY A 137 21.13 0.77 32.33
N LEU A 138 20.30 -0.16 31.86
CA LEU A 138 19.21 0.16 30.92
C LEU A 138 18.05 0.89 31.62
N ALA A 139 17.78 0.57 32.89
CA ALA A 139 16.81 1.30 33.70
C ALA A 139 17.23 2.77 33.87
N ALA A 140 18.51 3.03 34.13
CA ALA A 140 19.05 4.38 34.21
C ALA A 140 18.95 5.12 32.86
N LEU A 141 19.16 4.44 31.71
CA LEU A 141 18.91 5.05 30.39
C LEU A 141 17.44 5.40 30.15
N LEU A 142 16.52 4.53 30.58
CA LEU A 142 15.08 4.83 30.52
C LEU A 142 14.73 6.05 31.38
N GLU A 143 15.31 6.15 32.56
CA GLU A 143 15.14 7.28 33.47
C GLU A 143 15.61 8.60 32.84
N VAL A 144 16.87 8.66 32.34
CA VAL A 144 17.40 9.91 31.74
C VAL A 144 16.72 10.28 30.43
N THR A 145 16.08 9.33 29.75
CA THR A 145 15.28 9.61 28.55
C THR A 145 13.82 9.98 28.86
N GLY A 146 13.41 9.89 30.13
CA GLY A 146 12.01 10.07 30.53
C GLY A 146 11.06 9.05 29.89
N THR A 147 11.56 7.85 29.56
CA THR A 147 10.75 6.80 28.95
C THR A 147 10.24 5.86 30.04
N ALA A 148 8.92 5.78 30.22
CA ALA A 148 8.34 4.81 31.13
C ALA A 148 8.61 3.38 30.62
N PRO A 149 8.92 2.41 31.49
CA PRO A 149 9.16 1.02 31.07
C PRO A 149 8.03 0.44 30.23
N ALA A 150 6.76 0.75 30.55
CA ALA A 150 5.60 0.28 29.80
C ALA A 150 5.55 0.74 28.33
N ASP A 151 6.19 1.86 28.01
CA ASP A 151 6.18 2.47 26.67
C ASP A 151 7.40 2.05 25.82
N VAL A 152 8.23 1.13 26.32
CA VAL A 152 9.43 0.68 25.61
C VAL A 152 9.03 -0.16 24.40
N SER A 153 9.50 0.29 23.23
CA SER A 153 9.31 -0.35 21.93
C SER A 153 10.64 -0.45 21.19
N ALA A 154 10.67 -1.14 20.04
CA ALA A 154 11.86 -1.16 19.18
C ALA A 154 12.29 0.26 18.76
N ALA A 155 11.34 1.17 18.53
CA ALA A 155 11.65 2.57 18.26
C ALA A 155 12.36 3.26 19.44
N THR A 156 11.98 2.95 20.67
CA THR A 156 12.70 3.41 21.87
C THR A 156 14.16 2.91 21.87
N LEU A 157 14.38 1.65 21.50
CA LEU A 157 15.73 1.08 21.41
C LEU A 157 16.56 1.78 20.33
N GLY A 158 16.03 1.90 19.12
CA GLY A 158 16.76 2.44 17.97
C GLY A 158 16.97 3.97 17.99
N TYR A 159 16.03 4.73 18.55
CA TYR A 159 16.07 6.21 18.50
C TYR A 159 16.41 6.88 19.83
N ARG A 160 16.32 6.18 20.96
CA ARG A 160 16.63 6.76 22.29
C ARG A 160 17.82 6.08 22.96
N LEU A 161 17.82 4.75 23.09
CA LEU A 161 18.83 4.04 23.88
C LEU A 161 20.11 3.81 23.07
N GLY A 162 20.00 3.18 21.89
CA GLY A 162 21.13 2.91 20.99
C GLY A 162 22.00 4.14 20.70
N PRO A 163 21.41 5.31 20.34
CA PRO A 163 22.19 6.51 20.08
C PRO A 163 23.02 7.02 21.27
N ARG A 164 22.57 6.77 22.51
CA ARG A 164 23.31 7.16 23.74
C ARG A 164 24.49 6.24 24.00
N LEU A 165 24.29 4.93 23.83
CA LEU A 165 25.38 3.95 23.91
C LEU A 165 26.44 4.24 22.84
N ASN A 166 26.00 4.56 21.62
CA ASN A 166 26.89 4.85 20.49
C ASN A 166 27.54 6.24 20.55
N ALA A 167 27.07 7.16 21.42
CA ALA A 167 27.63 8.49 21.52
C ALA A 167 29.04 8.48 22.12
N ALA A 168 29.30 7.59 23.06
CA ALA A 168 30.61 7.37 23.67
C ALA A 168 31.68 7.12 22.62
N GLY A 169 31.57 6.05 21.81
CA GLY A 169 32.58 5.74 20.79
C GLY A 169 32.72 6.76 19.65
N ARG A 170 31.89 7.80 19.59
CA ARG A 170 31.99 8.87 18.57
C ARG A 170 32.67 10.13 19.08
N LEU A 171 32.56 10.41 20.38
CA LEU A 171 33.00 11.67 21.00
C LEU A 171 33.97 11.48 22.17
N ASP A 172 34.07 10.28 22.73
CA ASP A 172 34.80 9.97 23.97
C ASP A 172 35.20 8.47 23.99
N ASP A 173 35.43 7.91 25.17
CA ASP A 173 35.77 6.49 25.36
C ASP A 173 34.53 5.55 25.33
N ALA A 174 34.57 4.54 24.46
CA ALA A 174 33.55 3.50 24.33
C ALA A 174 33.37 2.62 25.57
N SER A 175 34.36 2.56 26.47
CA SER A 175 34.31 1.80 27.73
C SER A 175 33.09 2.13 28.61
N LEU A 176 32.67 3.41 28.59
CA LEU A 176 31.51 3.91 29.35
C LEU A 176 30.22 3.13 29.09
N ALA A 177 30.00 2.69 27.85
CA ALA A 177 28.80 1.92 27.49
C ALA A 177 28.85 0.51 28.13
N VAL A 178 30.01 -0.12 28.15
CA VAL A 178 30.21 -1.45 28.75
C VAL A 178 30.09 -1.38 30.27
N GLU A 179 30.69 -0.37 30.89
CA GLU A 179 30.59 -0.11 32.34
C GLU A 179 29.12 0.09 32.75
N LEU A 180 28.35 0.87 31.98
CA LEU A 180 26.95 1.09 32.25
C LEU A 180 26.14 -0.21 32.19
N LEU A 181 26.32 -1.01 31.13
CA LEU A 181 25.59 -2.27 30.94
C LEU A 181 25.95 -3.34 31.99
N SER A 182 27.09 -3.16 32.67
CA SER A 182 27.62 -4.03 33.72
C SER A 182 27.39 -3.49 35.13
N ALA A 183 26.80 -2.30 35.27
CA ALA A 183 26.59 -1.65 36.56
C ALA A 183 25.69 -2.50 37.49
N PRO A 184 26.09 -2.73 38.76
CA PRO A 184 25.38 -3.64 39.67
C PRO A 184 24.08 -3.04 40.22
N ASP A 185 23.98 -1.71 40.26
CA ASP A 185 22.86 -0.99 40.86
C ASP A 185 22.66 0.38 40.21
N ARG A 186 21.58 1.06 40.63
CA ARG A 186 21.22 2.39 40.15
C ARG A 186 22.26 3.44 40.55
N ALA A 187 22.91 3.32 41.70
CA ALA A 187 23.85 4.33 42.21
C ALA A 187 25.10 4.42 41.31
N THR A 188 25.54 3.29 40.77
CA THR A 188 26.65 3.20 39.83
C THR A 188 26.19 3.49 38.38
N ALA A 189 24.99 3.03 37.99
CA ALA A 189 24.48 3.18 36.63
C ALA A 189 24.08 4.63 36.27
N LEU A 190 23.44 5.37 37.19
CA LEU A 190 22.87 6.68 36.87
C LEU A 190 23.91 7.73 36.43
N PRO A 191 25.07 7.88 37.10
CA PRO A 191 26.12 8.80 36.64
C PRO A 191 26.61 8.49 35.23
N LEU A 192 26.80 7.21 34.90
CA LEU A 192 27.21 6.77 33.56
C LEU A 192 26.13 7.08 32.52
N ALA A 193 24.85 6.82 32.84
CA ALA A 193 23.73 7.13 31.95
C ALA A 193 23.59 8.63 31.69
N LEU A 194 23.81 9.49 32.69
CA LEU A 194 23.83 10.94 32.54
C LEU A 194 24.97 11.38 31.63
N LYS A 195 26.18 10.85 31.82
CA LYS A 195 27.34 11.15 30.96
C LYS A 195 27.10 10.76 29.50
N LEU A 196 26.56 9.56 29.25
CA LEU A 196 26.19 9.13 27.88
C LEU A 196 25.09 10.01 27.28
N ASN A 197 24.15 10.49 28.10
CA ASN A 197 23.12 11.42 27.66
C ASN A 197 23.71 12.78 27.25
N GLU A 198 24.65 13.32 28.03
CA GLU A 198 25.39 14.55 27.70
C GLU A 198 26.16 14.41 26.38
N LEU A 199 26.90 13.30 26.20
CA LEU A 199 27.60 13.01 24.96
C LEU A 199 26.65 12.92 23.77
N ASN A 200 25.48 12.27 23.94
CA ASN A 200 24.49 12.21 22.87
C ASN A 200 23.90 13.60 22.53
N ILE A 201 23.68 14.47 23.52
CA ILE A 201 23.21 15.85 23.28
C ILE A 201 24.27 16.63 22.50
N ALA A 202 25.53 16.61 22.95
CA ALA A 202 26.63 17.26 22.24
C ALA A 202 26.74 16.76 20.79
N ARG A 203 26.61 15.44 20.59
CA ARG A 203 26.60 14.83 19.24
C ARG A 203 25.42 15.30 18.40
N GLN A 204 24.23 15.48 18.98
CA GLN A 204 23.04 15.99 18.29
C GLN A 204 23.23 17.46 17.86
N ASP A 205 23.84 18.28 18.70
CA ASP A 205 24.10 19.69 18.42
C ASP A 205 25.12 19.86 17.27
N ILE A 206 26.22 19.11 17.33
CA ILE A 206 27.21 19.04 16.23
C ILE A 206 26.53 18.60 14.93
N GLU A 207 25.73 17.52 15.00
CA GLU A 207 25.02 17.00 13.84
C GLU A 207 24.06 18.03 13.22
N ALA A 208 23.28 18.74 14.04
CA ALA A 208 22.34 19.75 13.57
C ALA A 208 23.05 20.94 12.89
N SER A 209 24.21 21.35 13.43
CA SER A 209 25.06 22.38 12.82
C SER A 209 25.53 21.95 11.43
N ILE A 210 26.11 20.75 11.32
CA ILE A 210 26.62 20.22 10.04
C ILE A 210 25.48 20.04 9.03
N VAL A 211 24.30 19.55 9.43
CA VAL A 211 23.13 19.43 8.53
C VAL A 211 22.74 20.79 7.94
N THR A 212 22.73 21.84 8.78
CA THR A 212 22.33 23.18 8.36
C THR A 212 23.32 23.76 7.35
N GLU A 213 24.62 23.65 7.64
CA GLU A 213 25.69 24.08 6.73
C GLU A 213 25.67 23.28 5.42
N ALA A 214 25.58 21.95 5.52
CA ALA A 214 25.56 21.07 4.35
C ALA A 214 24.38 21.37 3.44
N LEU A 215 23.18 21.64 3.97
CA LEU A 215 22.02 22.04 3.16
C LEU A 215 22.22 23.39 2.47
N ALA A 216 22.91 24.34 3.10
CA ALA A 216 23.23 25.63 2.50
C ALA A 216 24.27 25.54 1.37
N MET A 217 25.11 24.49 1.37
CA MET A 217 26.10 24.23 0.32
C MET A 217 25.51 23.56 -0.94
N ILE A 218 24.26 23.09 -0.89
CA ILE A 218 23.64 22.37 -2.00
C ILE A 218 23.03 23.38 -2.98
N PRO A 219 23.39 23.32 -4.27
CA PRO A 219 22.76 24.18 -5.27
C PRO A 219 21.31 23.74 -5.53
N ASP A 220 20.48 24.67 -6.00
CA ASP A 220 19.11 24.41 -6.45
C ASP A 220 19.02 24.54 -7.99
N PRO A 221 18.70 23.47 -8.75
CA PRO A 221 18.37 22.12 -8.29
C PRO A 221 19.60 21.31 -7.81
N PRO A 222 19.42 20.35 -6.88
CA PRO A 222 20.51 19.52 -6.38
C PRO A 222 21.04 18.58 -7.48
N PRO A 223 22.37 18.38 -7.58
CA PRO A 223 22.96 17.48 -8.56
C PRO A 223 22.62 16.01 -8.25
N ALA A 224 22.90 15.11 -9.20
CA ALA A 224 22.59 13.68 -9.09
C ALA A 224 23.37 12.97 -7.97
N GLY A 225 24.53 13.48 -7.56
CA GLY A 225 25.30 12.99 -6.42
C GLY A 225 25.94 14.16 -5.68
N LEU A 226 26.04 14.04 -4.35
CA LEU A 226 26.55 15.10 -3.47
C LEU A 226 27.91 14.70 -2.91
N VAL A 227 28.89 15.60 -2.99
CA VAL A 227 30.16 15.50 -2.24
C VAL A 227 30.39 16.85 -1.57
N LEU A 228 30.26 16.90 -0.26
CA LEU A 228 30.44 18.12 0.53
C LEU A 228 31.59 17.94 1.51
N SER A 229 32.30 19.03 1.81
CA SER A 229 33.44 18.99 2.73
C SER A 229 33.56 20.32 3.48
N SER A 230 34.01 20.25 4.72
CA SER A 230 34.31 21.44 5.54
C SER A 230 35.40 21.13 6.58
N PRO A 231 36.30 22.07 6.88
CA PRO A 231 37.26 21.93 7.98
C PRO A 231 36.61 21.98 9.36
N ASP A 232 35.39 22.50 9.47
CA ASP A 232 34.69 22.66 10.75
C ASP A 232 33.85 21.43 11.15
N TRP A 233 33.85 20.38 10.31
CA TRP A 233 33.05 19.19 10.54
C TRP A 233 33.77 18.15 11.39
N HIS A 234 33.05 17.55 12.34
CA HIS A 234 33.59 16.50 13.21
C HIS A 234 33.55 15.12 12.53
N GLU A 235 34.70 14.46 12.40
CA GLU A 235 34.85 13.16 11.72
C GLU A 235 33.90 12.07 12.26
N GLY A 236 33.73 11.98 13.59
CA GLY A 236 32.80 11.01 14.21
C GLY A 236 31.30 11.22 13.88
N VAL A 237 30.93 12.36 13.28
CA VAL A 237 29.53 12.76 13.05
C VAL A 237 29.17 12.84 11.55
N VAL A 238 30.13 13.13 10.66
CA VAL A 238 29.85 13.30 9.21
C VAL A 238 29.11 12.12 8.58
N GLY A 239 29.35 10.89 9.05
CA GLY A 239 28.64 9.70 8.53
C GLY A 239 27.15 9.66 8.87
N ILE A 240 26.73 10.21 10.01
CA ILE A 240 25.30 10.30 10.36
C ILE A 240 24.63 11.36 9.48
N VAL A 241 25.32 12.49 9.29
CA VAL A 241 24.83 13.58 8.45
C VAL A 241 24.71 13.15 6.99
N ALA A 242 25.67 12.37 6.48
CA ALA A 242 25.61 11.80 5.13
C ALA A 242 24.33 10.96 4.93
N ALA A 243 23.94 10.16 5.93
CA ALA A 243 22.71 9.36 5.87
C ALA A 243 21.46 10.25 5.83
N ARG A 244 21.37 11.22 6.75
CA ARG A 244 20.25 12.16 6.80
C ARG A 244 20.13 12.99 5.53
N LEU A 245 21.26 13.43 4.97
CA LEU A 245 21.27 14.22 3.75
C LEU A 245 20.84 13.39 2.56
N ALA A 246 21.40 12.18 2.41
CA ALA A 246 21.04 11.27 1.34
C ALA A 246 19.54 10.95 1.33
N GLU A 247 18.96 10.71 2.51
CA GLU A 247 17.52 10.53 2.69
C GLU A 247 16.74 11.81 2.36
N LYS A 248 17.10 12.95 2.96
CA LYS A 248 16.37 14.22 2.83
C LYS A 248 16.28 14.70 1.39
N VAL A 249 17.40 14.69 0.66
CA VAL A 249 17.46 15.16 -0.74
C VAL A 249 17.23 14.04 -1.76
N ASN A 250 17.14 12.79 -1.31
CA ASN A 250 17.06 11.59 -2.16
C ASN A 250 18.17 11.55 -3.22
N ARG A 251 19.42 11.72 -2.78
CA ARG A 251 20.65 11.64 -3.60
C ARG A 251 21.73 10.85 -2.87
N PRO A 252 22.61 10.09 -3.55
CA PRO A 252 23.81 9.59 -2.90
C PRO A 252 24.66 10.77 -2.42
N ALA A 253 25.12 10.71 -1.16
CA ALA A 253 25.83 11.81 -0.51
C ALA A 253 27.09 11.33 0.19
N ILE A 254 28.19 12.05 -0.03
CA ILE A 254 29.48 11.90 0.64
C ILE A 254 29.77 13.19 1.41
N LEU A 255 30.05 13.06 2.72
CA LEU A 255 30.49 14.18 3.55
C LEU A 255 31.89 13.92 4.09
N LEU A 256 32.73 14.95 4.06
CA LEU A 256 34.14 14.90 4.42
C LEU A 256 34.49 15.98 5.46
N SER A 257 35.17 15.58 6.53
CA SER A 257 35.86 16.48 7.45
C SER A 257 37.28 16.74 6.92
N GLU A 258 37.73 18.00 6.95
CA GLU A 258 39.07 18.39 6.48
C GLU A 258 40.00 18.65 7.68
N SER A 259 41.04 17.83 7.86
CA SER A 259 42.03 17.95 8.93
C SER A 259 43.44 17.57 8.45
N ASP A 260 44.47 18.29 8.91
CA ASP A 260 45.89 18.00 8.64
C ASP A 260 46.22 17.77 7.15
N GLY A 261 45.62 18.56 6.25
CA GLY A 261 45.81 18.45 4.80
C GLY A 261 45.12 17.25 4.14
N MET A 262 44.39 16.45 4.92
CA MET A 262 43.58 15.32 4.47
C MET A 262 42.09 15.64 4.60
N ALA A 263 41.28 14.91 3.84
CA ALA A 263 39.84 14.88 3.95
C ALA A 263 39.43 13.43 4.24
N SER A 264 38.72 13.21 5.35
CA SER A 264 38.22 11.91 5.78
C SER A 264 36.71 11.98 5.98
N GLY A 265 35.99 10.94 5.57
CA GLY A 265 34.56 10.93 5.81
C GLY A 265 33.84 9.71 5.30
N SER A 266 32.54 9.87 5.10
CA SER A 266 31.65 8.75 4.81
C SER A 266 30.57 9.11 3.80
N GLY A 267 30.22 8.12 2.98
CA GLY A 267 29.15 8.19 2.01
C GLY A 267 27.95 7.33 2.36
N ARG A 268 26.78 7.74 1.89
CA ARG A 268 25.52 7.00 1.96
C ARG A 268 24.80 7.06 0.62
N SER A 269 24.17 5.95 0.24
CA SER A 269 23.53 5.79 -1.06
C SER A 269 22.00 5.76 -0.98
N ILE A 270 21.37 5.90 -2.14
CA ILE A 270 19.96 5.58 -2.37
C ILE A 270 19.84 4.18 -3.03
N PRO A 271 18.68 3.50 -2.98
CA PRO A 271 18.55 2.12 -3.48
C PRO A 271 19.03 1.91 -4.94
N GLY A 272 18.76 2.90 -5.81
CA GLY A 272 19.12 2.88 -7.23
C GLY A 272 20.61 3.12 -7.54
N PHE A 273 21.47 3.33 -6.54
CA PHE A 273 22.87 3.70 -6.75
C PHE A 273 23.85 2.81 -5.98
N ASP A 274 24.85 2.27 -6.67
CA ASP A 274 25.95 1.54 -6.04
C ASP A 274 27.10 2.50 -5.68
N LEU A 275 27.16 2.86 -4.41
CA LEU A 275 28.12 3.82 -3.89
C LEU A 275 29.56 3.28 -3.94
N LEU A 276 29.77 2.01 -3.61
CA LEU A 276 31.11 1.43 -3.64
C LEU A 276 31.65 1.37 -5.07
N ALA A 277 30.81 0.99 -6.03
CA ALA A 277 31.18 1.00 -7.44
C ALA A 277 31.54 2.41 -7.92
N ALA A 278 30.78 3.44 -7.50
CA ALA A 278 31.06 4.83 -7.82
C ALA A 278 32.39 5.32 -7.23
N VAL A 279 32.64 5.05 -5.94
CA VAL A 279 33.89 5.42 -5.27
C VAL A 279 35.09 4.69 -5.88
N THR A 280 34.91 3.43 -6.26
CA THR A 280 35.95 2.64 -6.94
C THR A 280 36.26 3.22 -8.33
N ALA A 281 35.26 3.61 -9.10
CA ALA A 281 35.46 4.25 -10.41
C ALA A 281 36.15 5.63 -10.28
N CYS A 282 35.99 6.29 -9.14
CA CYS A 282 36.57 7.59 -8.82
C CYS A 282 37.77 7.48 -7.86
N SER A 283 38.45 6.33 -7.78
CA SER A 283 39.41 6.05 -6.70
C SER A 283 40.80 6.66 -6.87
N ALA A 284 41.14 7.18 -8.05
CA ALA A 284 42.48 7.72 -8.35
C ALA A 284 43.04 8.72 -7.31
N PRO A 285 42.26 9.68 -6.77
CA PRO A 285 42.73 10.59 -5.73
C PRO A 285 42.69 10.03 -4.29
N LEU A 286 42.15 8.82 -4.08
CA LEU A 286 41.90 8.28 -2.75
C LEU A 286 43.15 7.62 -2.17
N HIS A 287 43.46 7.96 -0.92
CA HIS A 287 44.50 7.28 -0.14
C HIS A 287 44.01 5.93 0.39
N SER A 288 42.76 5.88 0.85
CA SER A 288 42.10 4.65 1.27
C SER A 288 40.58 4.78 1.13
N PHE A 289 39.90 3.67 0.85
CA PHE A 289 38.44 3.60 0.86
C PHE A 289 37.97 2.17 1.10
N GLY A 290 36.73 2.02 1.56
CA GLY A 290 36.11 0.72 1.79
C GLY A 290 34.64 0.85 2.13
N GLY A 291 33.90 -0.26 2.04
CA GLY A 291 32.48 -0.31 2.37
C GLY A 291 31.69 -1.29 1.53
N HIS A 292 30.45 -0.90 1.24
CA HIS A 292 29.45 -1.70 0.52
C HIS A 292 28.57 -0.79 -0.35
N ARG A 293 27.65 -1.39 -1.10
CA ARG A 293 26.73 -0.69 -2.02
C ARG A 293 26.03 0.53 -1.41
N ALA A 294 25.63 0.46 -0.14
CA ALA A 294 24.84 1.52 0.52
C ALA A 294 25.67 2.53 1.33
N ALA A 295 26.91 2.20 1.69
CA ALA A 295 27.72 3.00 2.60
C ALA A 295 29.22 2.79 2.34
N CYS A 296 30.01 3.86 2.42
CA CYS A 296 31.46 3.78 2.31
C CYS A 296 32.17 4.72 3.29
N GLY A 297 33.42 4.40 3.62
CA GLY A 297 34.39 5.32 4.22
C GLY A 297 35.49 5.60 3.21
N LEU A 298 36.02 6.82 3.21
CA LEU A 298 37.05 7.25 2.27
C LEU A 298 37.94 8.34 2.84
N ARG A 299 39.20 8.34 2.41
CA ARG A 299 40.21 9.33 2.79
C ARG A 299 41.01 9.77 1.56
N MET A 300 41.24 11.07 1.41
CA MET A 300 41.99 11.65 0.29
C MET A 300 42.74 12.93 0.71
N PRO A 301 43.74 13.41 -0.06
CA PRO A 301 44.30 14.74 0.15
C PRO A 301 43.24 15.83 -0.04
N ARG A 302 43.25 16.86 0.80
CA ARG A 302 42.29 17.98 0.73
C ARG A 302 42.24 18.62 -0.66
N SER A 303 43.40 18.76 -1.30
CA SER A 303 43.53 19.33 -2.65
C SER A 303 42.80 18.53 -3.74
N ALA A 304 42.50 17.25 -3.49
CA ALA A 304 41.85 16.39 -4.47
C ALA A 304 40.31 16.38 -4.38
N VAL A 305 39.73 16.97 -3.33
CA VAL A 305 38.27 16.99 -3.10
C VAL A 305 37.49 17.59 -4.28
N PRO A 306 37.89 18.73 -4.89
CA PRO A 306 37.17 19.28 -6.03
C PRO A 306 37.11 18.35 -7.24
N ALA A 307 38.24 17.72 -7.59
CA ALA A 307 38.32 16.78 -8.71
C ALA A 307 37.49 15.51 -8.46
N PHE A 308 37.53 15.00 -7.22
CA PHE A 308 36.69 13.86 -6.83
C PHE A 308 35.20 14.20 -6.87
N ARG A 309 34.79 15.39 -6.39
CA ARG A 309 33.40 15.86 -6.44
C ARG A 309 32.86 15.89 -7.86
N GLU A 310 33.63 16.43 -8.80
CA GLU A 310 33.24 16.49 -10.21
C GLU A 310 33.08 15.08 -10.82
N ALA A 311 34.08 14.22 -10.63
CA ALA A 311 34.06 12.85 -11.14
C ALA A 311 32.89 12.03 -10.57
N PHE A 312 32.65 12.12 -9.26
CA PHE A 312 31.55 11.42 -8.59
C PHE A 312 30.18 11.92 -9.06
N THR A 313 30.02 13.25 -9.18
CA THR A 313 28.76 13.86 -9.64
C THR A 313 28.45 13.44 -11.08
N ALA A 314 29.45 13.45 -11.97
CA ALA A 314 29.31 12.99 -13.34
C ALA A 314 28.96 11.49 -13.42
N TYR A 315 29.61 10.66 -12.60
CA TYR A 315 29.32 9.23 -12.53
C TYR A 315 27.87 8.96 -12.08
N ALA A 316 27.38 9.70 -11.09
CA ALA A 316 26.00 9.62 -10.61
C ALA A 316 24.99 10.04 -11.68
N ALA A 317 25.22 11.18 -12.33
CA ALA A 317 24.34 11.68 -13.39
C ALA A 317 24.23 10.74 -14.59
N ALA A 318 25.29 10.01 -14.92
CA ALA A 318 25.30 9.05 -16.04
C ALA A 318 24.52 7.74 -15.74
N ARG A 319 24.17 7.46 -14.49
CA ARG A 319 23.58 6.18 -14.05
C ARG A 319 22.20 6.32 -13.41
N LEU A 320 21.91 7.45 -12.79
CA LEU A 320 20.62 7.71 -12.16
C LEU A 320 19.62 8.24 -13.19
N ARG A 321 18.42 7.67 -13.20
CA ARG A 321 17.30 8.17 -14.00
C ARG A 321 16.51 9.20 -13.19
N PRO A 322 15.76 10.11 -13.84
CA PRO A 322 14.91 11.08 -13.13
C PRO A 322 13.98 10.43 -12.10
N GLU A 323 13.45 9.24 -12.38
CA GLU A 323 12.58 8.48 -11.48
C GLU A 323 13.28 7.96 -10.22
N ASP A 324 14.61 7.77 -10.26
CA ASP A 324 15.41 7.34 -9.10
C ASP A 324 15.66 8.53 -8.15
N LEU A 325 15.56 9.75 -8.70
CA LEU A 325 15.74 11.01 -7.98
C LEU A 325 14.45 11.47 -7.27
N VAL A 326 13.31 10.86 -7.55
CA VAL A 326 12.02 11.10 -6.89
C VAL A 326 11.89 10.19 -5.67
N ARG A 327 11.52 10.78 -4.52
CA ARG A 327 11.25 10.01 -3.30
C ARG A 327 10.01 9.15 -3.52
N ARG A 328 10.14 7.84 -3.33
CA ARG A 328 9.03 6.89 -3.37
C ARG A 328 8.58 6.58 -1.95
N GLN A 329 7.27 6.44 -1.78
CA GLN A 329 6.66 5.99 -0.54
C GLN A 329 5.86 4.75 -0.88
N ASP A 330 6.29 3.60 -0.37
CA ASP A 330 5.53 2.37 -0.50
C ASP A 330 4.36 2.39 0.48
N VAL A 331 3.23 1.85 0.03
CA VAL A 331 1.98 1.73 0.77
C VAL A 331 1.56 0.26 0.71
N ASP A 332 1.20 -0.30 1.87
CA ASP A 332 0.81 -1.70 1.99
C ASP A 332 -0.65 -1.94 1.62
N ALA A 333 -1.55 -1.00 1.93
CA ALA A 333 -2.97 -1.13 1.61
C ALA A 333 -3.68 0.23 1.49
N ILE A 334 -4.73 0.28 0.67
CA ILE A 334 -5.68 1.40 0.63
C ILE A 334 -6.89 1.04 1.49
N VAL A 335 -7.25 1.93 2.41
CA VAL A 335 -8.36 1.75 3.37
C VAL A 335 -9.36 2.89 3.29
N CYS A 336 -10.58 2.61 3.73
CA CYS A 336 -11.61 3.64 3.88
C CYS A 336 -11.37 4.45 5.17
N GLY A 337 -11.81 5.71 5.19
CA GLY A 337 -11.67 6.57 6.36
C GLY A 337 -12.38 6.01 7.61
N ASP A 338 -13.49 5.30 7.42
CA ASP A 338 -14.27 4.64 8.48
C ASP A 338 -13.68 3.31 8.96
N GLU A 339 -12.54 2.88 8.40
CA GLU A 339 -11.78 1.71 8.84
C GLU A 339 -10.64 2.10 9.81
N LEU A 340 -10.31 3.40 9.93
CA LEU A 340 -9.31 3.94 10.86
C LEU A 340 -9.77 3.89 12.33
N THR A 341 -9.91 2.68 12.86
CA THR A 341 -10.51 2.37 14.16
C THR A 341 -9.49 1.82 15.15
N LEU A 342 -9.83 1.82 16.44
CA LEU A 342 -9.00 1.18 17.47
C LEU A 342 -8.84 -0.33 17.21
N ALA A 343 -9.89 -1.00 16.73
CA ALA A 343 -9.84 -2.41 16.39
C ALA A 343 -8.82 -2.71 15.28
N LEU A 344 -8.77 -1.88 14.23
CA LEU A 344 -7.73 -2.02 13.21
C LEU A 344 -6.34 -1.77 13.81
N ALA A 345 -6.19 -0.79 14.70
CA ALA A 345 -4.92 -0.57 15.40
C ALA A 345 -4.50 -1.78 16.27
N ASP A 346 -5.45 -2.44 16.95
CA ASP A 346 -5.21 -3.69 17.70
C ASP A 346 -4.69 -4.82 16.77
N GLU A 347 -5.26 -4.95 15.58
CA GLU A 347 -4.83 -5.95 14.61
C GLU A 347 -3.42 -5.66 14.08
N LEU A 348 -3.12 -4.40 13.78
CA LEU A 348 -1.81 -3.98 13.27
C LEU A 348 -0.69 -4.13 14.31
N GLU A 349 -0.98 -3.90 15.59
CA GLU A 349 0.01 -4.06 16.68
C GLU A 349 0.49 -5.53 16.81
N ARG A 350 -0.24 -6.51 16.28
CA ARG A 350 0.22 -7.92 16.25
C ARG A 350 1.48 -8.11 15.39
N PHE A 351 1.76 -7.17 14.49
CA PHE A 351 2.99 -7.14 13.70
C PHE A 351 4.19 -6.60 14.47
N ASP A 352 4.05 -6.14 15.71
CA ASP A 352 5.19 -5.74 16.53
C ASP A 352 6.11 -6.91 16.95
N PRO A 353 7.42 -6.65 17.12
CA PRO A 353 8.09 -5.35 17.01
C PRO A 353 8.40 -4.92 15.57
N HIS A 354 8.14 -3.65 15.24
CA HIS A 354 8.55 -3.05 13.96
C HIS A 354 10.03 -2.63 13.93
N GLY A 355 10.65 -2.71 12.74
CA GLY A 355 12.06 -2.36 12.50
C GLY A 355 12.51 -2.69 11.07
N LEU A 356 13.82 -2.79 10.81
CA LEU A 356 14.30 -3.20 9.48
C LEU A 356 13.72 -4.57 9.12
N GLY A 357 13.27 -4.76 7.87
CA GLY A 357 12.65 -6.01 7.41
C GLY A 357 11.21 -6.24 7.89
N ASN A 358 10.73 -5.49 8.89
CA ASN A 358 9.34 -5.50 9.35
C ASN A 358 8.89 -4.06 9.69
N PRO A 359 8.78 -3.16 8.69
CA PRO A 359 8.36 -1.79 8.92
C PRO A 359 6.91 -1.73 9.45
N PRO A 360 6.49 -0.61 10.05
CA PRO A 360 5.08 -0.37 10.34
C PRO A 360 4.24 -0.41 9.07
N VAL A 361 3.03 -0.97 9.17
CA VAL A 361 2.09 -1.03 8.04
C VAL A 361 1.67 0.39 7.65
N THR A 362 1.98 0.77 6.43
CA THR A 362 1.60 2.05 5.83
C THR A 362 0.31 1.89 5.06
N LEU A 363 -0.76 2.52 5.55
CA LEU A 363 -2.05 2.57 4.89
C LEU A 363 -2.16 3.85 4.07
N LEU A 364 -3.01 3.86 3.06
CA LEU A 364 -3.38 5.05 2.28
C LEU A 364 -4.87 5.30 2.38
N VAL A 365 -5.23 6.54 2.71
CA VAL A 365 -6.60 7.03 2.55
C VAL A 365 -6.63 7.95 1.34
N HIS A 366 -7.50 7.63 0.38
CA HIS A 366 -7.66 8.40 -0.85
C HIS A 366 -8.58 9.60 -0.64
N GLY A 367 -8.18 10.77 -1.14
CA GLY A 367 -9.04 11.95 -1.20
C GLY A 367 -9.54 12.49 0.15
N ALA A 368 -8.74 12.36 1.21
CA ALA A 368 -9.08 12.84 2.54
C ALA A 368 -8.92 14.37 2.68
N GLU A 369 -9.75 14.98 3.50
CA GLU A 369 -9.61 16.37 3.92
C GLU A 369 -8.79 16.46 5.21
N ILE A 370 -7.86 17.40 5.28
CA ILE A 370 -7.10 17.69 6.49
C ILE A 370 -7.73 18.89 7.18
N ARG A 371 -8.32 18.67 8.36
CA ARG A 371 -9.01 19.72 9.12
C ARG A 371 -8.29 20.03 10.43
N SER A 372 -8.53 21.22 11.00
CA SER A 372 -8.04 21.62 12.33
C SER A 372 -6.52 21.50 12.51
N ALA A 373 -5.74 21.74 11.45
CA ALA A 373 -4.30 21.63 11.50
C ALA A 373 -3.68 22.74 12.38
N GLN A 374 -2.92 22.35 13.40
CA GLN A 374 -2.29 23.25 14.36
C GLN A 374 -0.89 22.75 14.70
N ARG A 375 0.08 23.67 14.81
CA ARG A 375 1.41 23.31 15.32
C ARG A 375 1.31 22.94 16.81
N THR A 376 2.09 21.95 17.21
CA THR A 376 2.29 21.60 18.63
C THR A 376 3.04 22.71 19.36
N ARG A 377 3.03 22.68 20.71
CA ARG A 377 3.66 23.72 21.56
C ARG A 377 5.15 23.96 21.26
N ASN A 378 5.87 22.95 20.80
CA ASN A 378 7.28 23.05 20.42
C ASN A 378 7.51 23.53 18.97
N GLY A 379 6.45 23.82 18.20
CA GLY A 379 6.49 24.26 16.80
C GLY A 379 6.89 23.19 15.78
N LYS A 380 7.38 22.02 16.21
CA LYS A 380 8.00 20.99 15.35
C LYS A 380 7.02 20.02 14.70
N HIS A 381 5.83 19.82 15.27
CA HIS A 381 4.87 18.83 14.79
C HIS A 381 3.53 19.50 14.49
N VAL A 382 2.74 18.88 13.63
CA VAL A 382 1.39 19.34 13.32
C VAL A 382 0.40 18.29 13.80
N ARG A 383 -0.57 18.73 14.60
CA ARG A 383 -1.75 17.93 14.94
C ARG A 383 -2.88 18.36 14.02
N ALA A 384 -3.64 17.41 13.50
CA ALA A 384 -4.79 17.66 12.65
C ALA A 384 -5.84 16.56 12.85
N SER A 385 -6.93 16.65 12.08
CA SER A 385 -7.87 15.56 11.90
C SER A 385 -7.89 15.17 10.42
N ILE A 386 -7.74 13.89 10.12
CA ILE A 386 -7.99 13.35 8.77
C ILE A 386 -9.48 13.03 8.70
N CYS A 387 -10.17 13.69 7.78
CA CYS A 387 -11.59 13.51 7.55
C CYS A 387 -11.79 12.89 6.17
N ALA A 388 -12.28 11.66 6.13
CA ALA A 388 -12.65 10.97 4.91
C ALA A 388 -13.90 10.15 5.19
N ASP A 389 -14.74 9.94 4.19
CA ASP A 389 -15.81 8.95 4.29
C ASP A 389 -16.83 9.18 5.42
N GLY A 390 -17.00 10.44 5.85
CA GLY A 390 -17.85 10.80 6.99
C GLY A 390 -17.25 10.44 8.35
N ALA A 391 -16.07 9.82 8.39
CA ALA A 391 -15.30 9.55 9.59
C ALA A 391 -14.21 10.61 9.81
N SER A 392 -13.72 10.68 11.05
CA SER A 392 -12.61 11.55 11.43
C SER A 392 -11.66 10.81 12.36
N CYS A 393 -10.37 10.89 12.09
CA CYS A 393 -9.33 10.30 12.94
C CYS A 393 -8.31 11.37 13.34
N SER A 394 -7.90 11.35 14.62
CA SER A 394 -6.86 12.24 15.15
C SER A 394 -5.55 11.94 14.47
N ALA A 395 -4.84 12.97 14.01
CA ALA A 395 -3.63 12.82 13.22
C ALA A 395 -2.47 13.65 13.78
N ILE A 396 -1.25 13.12 13.63
CA ILE A 396 -0.01 13.82 13.89
C ILE A 396 0.94 13.67 12.71
N ARG A 397 1.54 14.78 12.27
CA ARG A 397 2.64 14.79 11.30
C ARG A 397 3.88 15.30 12.03
N PHE A 398 4.87 14.43 12.20
CA PHE A 398 6.15 14.81 12.79
C PHE A 398 6.98 15.61 11.77
N ASN A 399 7.79 16.53 12.29
CA ASN A 399 8.69 17.41 11.52
C ASN A 399 8.03 18.02 10.26
N ALA A 400 6.82 18.56 10.43
CA ALA A 400 6.05 19.10 9.32
C ALA A 400 6.51 20.54 8.95
N ASP A 401 6.95 20.67 7.71
CA ASP A 401 7.19 21.94 7.02
C ASP A 401 5.92 22.34 6.24
N GLY A 402 5.72 23.63 5.98
CA GLY A 402 4.68 24.15 5.07
C GLY A 402 3.23 23.84 5.48
N LEU A 403 2.69 24.59 6.45
CA LEU A 403 1.26 24.51 6.76
C LEU A 403 0.39 25.24 5.74
N GLU A 404 0.99 26.12 4.91
CA GLU A 404 0.25 26.93 3.94
C GLU A 404 -0.40 26.11 2.81
N GLU A 405 0.05 24.87 2.60
CA GLU A 405 -0.50 23.96 1.57
C GLU A 405 -1.89 23.41 1.93
N LEU A 406 -2.30 23.53 3.20
CA LEU A 406 -3.59 23.06 3.71
C LEU A 406 -4.67 24.12 3.47
N THR A 407 -5.12 24.24 2.22
CA THR A 407 -6.25 25.12 1.87
C THR A 407 -7.59 24.46 2.20
N ASP A 408 -8.58 25.24 2.64
CA ASP A 408 -9.93 24.74 2.92
C ASP A 408 -10.54 24.04 1.71
N GLY A 409 -11.06 22.83 1.91
CA GLY A 409 -11.67 22.00 0.88
C GLY A 409 -10.70 21.21 -0.02
N ALA A 410 -9.38 21.36 0.15
CA ALA A 410 -8.42 20.53 -0.57
C ALA A 410 -8.46 19.07 -0.09
N ARG A 411 -8.34 18.15 -1.05
CA ARG A 411 -8.30 16.71 -0.83
C ARG A 411 -6.89 16.18 -1.07
N PHE A 412 -6.51 15.20 -0.26
CA PHE A 412 -5.18 14.62 -0.28
C PHE A 412 -5.25 13.11 -0.25
N ASP A 413 -4.35 12.48 -0.98
CA ASP A 413 -3.96 11.10 -0.76
C ASP A 413 -2.97 11.09 0.40
N VAL A 414 -3.32 10.36 1.46
CA VAL A 414 -2.63 10.44 2.75
C VAL A 414 -2.08 9.08 3.16
N PRO A 415 -0.80 8.78 2.86
CA PRO A 415 -0.13 7.64 3.45
C PRO A 415 0.09 7.90 4.95
N LEU A 416 -0.28 6.93 5.76
CA LEU A 416 -0.31 7.04 7.21
C LEU A 416 -0.03 5.71 7.89
N VAL A 417 0.37 5.77 9.16
CA VAL A 417 0.48 4.61 10.05
C VAL A 417 -0.54 4.78 11.16
N LEU A 418 -1.41 3.78 11.35
CA LEU A 418 -2.42 3.80 12.41
C LEU A 418 -1.83 3.20 13.69
N THR A 419 -1.90 3.95 14.79
CA THR A 419 -1.39 3.57 16.10
C THR A 419 -2.44 3.80 17.19
N LYS A 420 -2.19 3.24 18.37
CA LYS A 420 -2.99 3.51 19.57
C LYS A 420 -2.46 4.74 20.29
N ASN A 421 -3.36 5.60 20.71
CA ASN A 421 -3.06 6.74 21.57
C ASN A 421 -3.83 6.59 22.89
N ALA A 422 -3.12 6.49 24.00
CA ALA A 422 -3.68 6.47 25.34
C ALA A 422 -3.48 7.85 25.99
N TYR A 423 -4.58 8.59 26.20
CA TYR A 423 -4.52 9.92 26.79
C TYR A 423 -5.67 10.13 27.78
N ASN A 424 -5.37 10.61 28.99
CA ASN A 424 -6.33 10.82 30.09
C ASN A 424 -7.24 9.60 30.36
N GLY A 425 -6.69 8.38 30.26
CA GLY A 425 -7.43 7.13 30.49
C GLY A 425 -8.33 6.69 29.34
N VAL A 426 -8.35 7.41 28.21
CA VAL A 426 -9.06 7.01 26.98
C VAL A 426 -8.04 6.50 25.97
N VAL A 427 -8.30 5.32 25.40
CA VAL A 427 -7.52 4.76 24.30
C VAL A 427 -8.30 4.96 23.00
N SER A 428 -7.67 5.59 22.02
CA SER A 428 -8.25 5.83 20.69
C SER A 428 -7.26 5.49 19.59
N GLY A 429 -7.76 5.24 18.38
CA GLY A 429 -6.91 5.27 17.19
C GLY A 429 -6.36 6.68 16.96
N GLN A 430 -5.10 6.76 16.53
CA GLN A 430 -4.45 7.97 16.04
C GLN A 430 -3.59 7.60 14.83
N VAL A 431 -3.49 8.49 13.86
CA VAL A 431 -2.68 8.26 12.66
C VAL A 431 -1.45 9.15 12.65
N GLU A 432 -0.30 8.55 12.32
CA GLU A 432 0.91 9.27 11.97
C GLU A 432 0.94 9.49 10.45
N VAL A 433 0.85 10.75 10.01
CA VAL A 433 0.87 11.12 8.58
C VAL A 433 2.29 11.06 8.04
N ARG A 434 2.50 10.25 6.99
CA ARG A 434 3.79 10.11 6.29
C ARG A 434 3.97 11.13 5.18
N GLY A 435 2.87 11.53 4.53
CA GLY A 435 2.88 12.50 3.44
C GLY A 435 1.48 13.04 3.13
N LEU A 436 1.42 14.12 2.37
CA LEU A 436 0.19 14.69 1.85
C LEU A 436 0.39 14.92 0.36
N TYR A 437 -0.40 14.23 -0.46
CA TYR A 437 -0.33 14.32 -1.91
C TYR A 437 -1.63 14.92 -2.41
N ARG A 438 -1.58 16.16 -2.88
CA ARG A 438 -2.78 16.87 -3.32
C ARG A 438 -3.46 16.10 -4.46
N VAL A 439 -4.75 15.84 -4.30
CA VAL A 439 -5.60 15.28 -5.35
C VAL A 439 -6.17 16.46 -6.11
N ASP A 440 -5.63 16.72 -7.30
CA ASP A 440 -6.15 17.77 -8.17
C ASP A 440 -7.39 17.27 -8.93
N ASP A 441 -8.29 18.20 -9.26
CA ASP A 441 -9.45 17.92 -10.11
C ASP A 441 -9.00 17.68 -11.55
N TRP A 442 -8.70 16.43 -11.90
CA TRP A 442 -8.37 16.06 -13.27
C TRP A 442 -9.66 15.87 -14.08
N GLN A 443 -9.84 16.66 -15.14
CA GLN A 443 -10.77 16.29 -16.21
C GLN A 443 -10.09 15.26 -17.09
N ARG A 444 -10.46 13.98 -16.93
CA ARG A 444 -9.99 12.91 -17.79
C ARG A 444 -10.85 12.80 -19.05
N ASP A 445 -10.24 12.26 -20.10
CA ASP A 445 -10.96 11.76 -21.26
C ASP A 445 -11.94 10.65 -20.84
N ASP A 446 -13.06 10.54 -21.57
CA ASP A 446 -14.02 9.45 -21.35
C ASP A 446 -13.36 8.11 -21.69
N LEU A 447 -13.76 7.02 -21.01
CA LEU A 447 -13.21 5.67 -21.25
C LEU A 447 -13.64 5.07 -22.60
N CYS A 448 -14.48 5.79 -23.36
CA CYS A 448 -14.92 5.44 -24.70
C CYS A 448 -14.51 6.53 -25.68
N ALA A 449 -14.14 6.15 -26.90
CA ALA A 449 -13.76 7.07 -27.97
C ALA A 449 -14.88 8.07 -28.34
N SER A 450 -16.14 7.73 -28.05
CA SER A 450 -17.26 8.65 -28.13
C SER A 450 -18.05 8.58 -26.83
N THR A 451 -18.61 9.73 -26.40
CA THR A 451 -19.61 9.71 -25.32
C THR A 451 -20.72 8.73 -25.70
N CYS A 452 -21.19 7.93 -24.74
CA CYS A 452 -22.24 6.93 -24.92
C CYS A 452 -23.49 7.55 -25.57
N SER A 453 -23.54 7.49 -26.91
CA SER A 453 -24.42 8.24 -27.78
C SER A 453 -24.82 7.40 -28.98
N SER A 454 -25.77 7.88 -29.78
CA SER A 454 -26.18 7.24 -31.04
C SER A 454 -25.06 7.14 -32.09
N ARG A 455 -23.91 7.76 -31.84
CA ARG A 455 -22.71 7.72 -32.70
C ARG A 455 -21.65 6.73 -32.19
N CYS A 456 -21.95 5.96 -31.14
CA CYS A 456 -21.03 4.96 -30.61
C CYS A 456 -20.73 3.91 -31.71
N PRO A 457 -19.45 3.64 -32.03
CA PRO A 457 -19.09 2.65 -33.05
C PRO A 457 -19.43 1.22 -32.62
N ASP A 458 -19.47 0.97 -31.31
CA ASP A 458 -19.80 -0.33 -30.73
C ASP A 458 -21.32 -0.51 -30.51
N LEU A 459 -22.14 0.41 -31.01
CA LEU A 459 -23.60 0.27 -30.96
C LEU A 459 -24.03 -0.90 -31.85
N LEU A 460 -25.05 -1.64 -31.42
CA LEU A 460 -25.65 -2.70 -32.24
C LEU A 460 -26.03 -2.17 -33.63
N ASP A 461 -25.56 -2.87 -34.66
CA ASP A 461 -26.11 -2.74 -36.01
C ASP A 461 -27.55 -3.26 -36.07
N GLY A 462 -28.26 -2.93 -37.16
CA GLY A 462 -29.67 -3.31 -37.27
C GLY A 462 -29.93 -4.80 -37.20
N ASP A 463 -29.09 -5.62 -37.83
CA ASP A 463 -29.26 -7.08 -37.84
C ASP A 463 -29.10 -7.70 -36.46
N THR A 464 -28.05 -7.30 -35.73
CA THR A 464 -27.77 -7.79 -34.37
C THR A 464 -28.84 -7.30 -33.40
N PHE A 465 -29.30 -6.05 -33.55
CA PHE A 465 -30.40 -5.52 -32.75
C PHE A 465 -31.68 -6.36 -32.93
N TRP A 466 -32.07 -6.72 -34.15
CA TRP A 466 -33.29 -7.52 -34.37
C TRP A 466 -33.18 -8.95 -33.89
N ARG A 467 -32.03 -9.59 -34.10
CA ARG A 467 -31.74 -10.90 -33.55
C ARG A 467 -31.91 -10.87 -32.03
N LEU A 468 -31.38 -9.84 -31.38
CA LEU A 468 -31.55 -9.62 -29.95
C LEU A 468 -33.03 -9.41 -29.57
N ILE A 469 -33.80 -8.63 -30.33
CA ILE A 469 -35.24 -8.44 -30.04
C ILE A 469 -36.03 -9.75 -30.11
N ALA A 470 -35.74 -10.59 -31.10
CA ALA A 470 -36.42 -11.86 -31.31
C ALA A 470 -36.03 -12.90 -30.25
N GLU A 471 -34.72 -13.04 -30.01
CA GLU A 471 -34.14 -14.20 -29.31
C GLU A 471 -33.84 -13.93 -27.83
N LEU A 472 -33.78 -12.68 -27.37
CA LEU A 472 -33.37 -12.38 -25.99
C LEU A 472 -34.27 -13.07 -24.98
N ASP A 473 -33.67 -13.92 -24.15
CA ASP A 473 -34.34 -14.55 -23.02
C ASP A 473 -34.46 -13.53 -21.87
N LEU A 474 -35.69 -13.35 -21.38
CA LEU A 474 -35.97 -12.49 -20.23
C LEU A 474 -36.00 -13.27 -18.90
N ALA A 475 -35.88 -14.60 -18.94
CA ALA A 475 -35.88 -15.45 -17.73
C ALA A 475 -34.80 -15.05 -16.71
N PRO A 476 -33.56 -14.66 -17.09
CA PRO A 476 -32.57 -14.18 -16.10
C PRO A 476 -33.01 -12.93 -15.33
N LEU A 477 -33.99 -12.17 -15.83
CA LEU A 477 -34.50 -10.96 -15.18
C LEU A 477 -35.84 -11.20 -14.47
N LEU A 478 -36.70 -12.05 -15.03
CA LEU A 478 -38.12 -12.17 -14.64
C LEU A 478 -38.54 -13.59 -14.25
N GLY A 479 -37.60 -14.54 -14.27
CA GLY A 479 -37.85 -15.92 -13.91
C GLY A 479 -38.41 -16.05 -12.49
N PRO A 480 -39.03 -17.20 -12.15
CA PRO A 480 -39.39 -17.48 -10.77
C PRO A 480 -38.08 -17.54 -9.96
N GLY A 481 -37.72 -16.42 -9.31
CA GLY A 481 -36.52 -16.34 -8.46
C GLY A 481 -36.44 -17.59 -7.60
N GLU A 482 -35.28 -18.24 -7.57
CA GLU A 482 -35.11 -19.59 -7.06
C GLU A 482 -35.30 -19.64 -5.53
N GLY A 483 -36.55 -19.59 -5.08
CA GLY A 483 -36.94 -19.86 -3.71
C GLY A 483 -37.25 -21.34 -3.45
N LYS A 484 -37.28 -22.21 -4.48
CA LYS A 484 -37.72 -23.63 -4.34
C LYS A 484 -37.07 -24.67 -5.27
N SER A 485 -35.88 -24.45 -5.84
CA SER A 485 -35.24 -25.52 -6.65
C SER A 485 -33.71 -25.54 -6.60
N ARG A 486 -33.13 -25.86 -5.44
CA ARG A 486 -31.88 -26.63 -5.39
C ARG A 486 -32.06 -27.78 -4.40
N ARG A 487 -32.27 -28.98 -4.93
CA ARG A 487 -32.04 -30.23 -4.19
C ARG A 487 -30.53 -30.35 -3.95
N ALA A 488 -30.18 -30.80 -2.75
CA ALA A 488 -28.83 -31.14 -2.32
C ALA A 488 -28.06 -31.92 -3.40
N GLY A 489 -26.86 -31.48 -3.75
CA GLY A 489 -25.98 -32.22 -4.66
C GLY A 489 -24.84 -31.44 -5.34
N ASP A 490 -24.92 -30.11 -5.47
CA ASP A 490 -23.86 -29.31 -6.13
C ASP A 490 -23.05 -28.50 -5.09
N ASP A 491 -22.00 -29.11 -4.55
CA ASP A 491 -20.98 -28.50 -3.68
C ASP A 491 -20.05 -27.54 -4.46
N ARG A 492 -20.62 -26.58 -5.21
CA ARG A 492 -19.87 -25.38 -5.61
C ARG A 492 -19.99 -24.38 -4.47
N ALA A 493 -18.87 -24.05 -3.81
CA ALA A 493 -18.81 -23.02 -2.79
C ALA A 493 -19.43 -21.72 -3.34
N ALA A 494 -20.65 -21.41 -2.90
CA ALA A 494 -21.40 -20.26 -3.38
C ALA A 494 -20.58 -18.98 -3.15
N ALA A 495 -20.64 -18.04 -4.10
CA ALA A 495 -19.96 -16.76 -3.98
C ALA A 495 -20.30 -16.07 -2.65
N ALA A 496 -19.28 -15.60 -1.94
CA ALA A 496 -19.44 -15.03 -0.61
C ALA A 496 -20.11 -13.66 -0.72
N VAL A 497 -21.23 -13.46 -0.03
CA VAL A 497 -21.89 -12.16 0.04
C VAL A 497 -21.28 -11.35 1.19
N ILE A 498 -20.77 -10.17 0.86
CA ILE A 498 -20.17 -9.23 1.80
C ILE A 498 -21.05 -7.99 1.83
N ASP A 499 -21.80 -7.83 2.91
CA ASP A 499 -22.64 -6.66 3.11
C ASP A 499 -21.77 -5.46 3.53
N ARG A 500 -21.77 -4.43 2.68
CA ARG A 500 -21.08 -3.16 2.89
C ARG A 500 -22.07 -2.00 2.73
N ARG A 501 -23.38 -2.24 2.88
CA ARG A 501 -24.39 -1.19 2.71
C ARG A 501 -24.16 -0.09 3.73
N GLY A 502 -24.19 1.15 3.25
CA GLY A 502 -23.86 2.32 4.07
C GLY A 502 -22.37 2.62 4.20
N ARG A 503 -21.49 1.76 3.67
CA ARG A 503 -20.05 2.08 3.53
C ARG A 503 -19.84 3.07 2.37
N PRO A 504 -18.72 3.80 2.37
CA PRO A 504 -18.38 4.76 1.32
C PRO A 504 -18.05 4.07 -0.01
N ILE A 505 -18.70 4.50 -1.09
CA ILE A 505 -18.57 3.86 -2.41
C ILE A 505 -17.18 4.04 -3.01
N ILE A 506 -16.68 5.27 -3.08
CA ILE A 506 -15.42 5.60 -3.76
C ILE A 506 -14.25 4.88 -3.07
N SER A 507 -14.06 5.07 -1.77
CA SER A 507 -12.97 4.44 -1.03
C SER A 507 -13.03 2.92 -1.03
N THR A 508 -14.23 2.33 -0.92
CA THR A 508 -14.37 0.87 -1.03
C THR A 508 -13.93 0.38 -2.41
N LEU A 509 -14.35 1.04 -3.48
CA LEU A 509 -13.94 0.66 -4.84
C LEU A 509 -12.46 0.88 -5.08
N THR A 510 -11.87 1.96 -4.57
CA THR A 510 -10.43 2.22 -4.65
C THR A 510 -9.65 1.12 -3.93
N SER A 511 -10.06 0.74 -2.73
CA SER A 511 -9.47 -0.36 -1.96
C SER A 511 -9.56 -1.71 -2.70
N LEU A 512 -10.74 -2.05 -3.23
CA LEU A 512 -10.93 -3.28 -4.00
C LEU A 512 -10.12 -3.29 -5.30
N ALA A 513 -10.06 -2.16 -6.02
CA ALA A 513 -9.29 -2.05 -7.26
C ALA A 513 -7.78 -2.18 -7.00
N ALA A 514 -7.29 -1.66 -5.87
CA ALA A 514 -5.89 -1.77 -5.47
C ALA A 514 -5.46 -3.18 -5.02
N SER A 515 -6.41 -4.10 -4.76
CA SER A 515 -6.10 -5.49 -4.41
C SER A 515 -5.37 -6.28 -5.52
N GLY A 516 -5.37 -5.78 -6.75
CA GLY A 516 -4.84 -6.49 -7.91
C GLY A 516 -5.80 -7.54 -8.48
N GLU A 517 -7.00 -7.69 -7.92
CA GLU A 517 -8.08 -8.49 -8.52
C GLU A 517 -8.97 -7.64 -9.43
N ARG A 518 -9.71 -8.30 -10.34
CA ARG A 518 -10.63 -7.62 -11.26
C ARG A 518 -11.95 -7.30 -10.56
N VAL A 519 -12.45 -6.08 -10.78
CA VAL A 519 -13.67 -5.55 -10.15
C VAL A 519 -14.76 -5.27 -11.19
N LEU A 520 -15.92 -5.92 -11.05
CA LEU A 520 -17.14 -5.64 -11.81
C LEU A 520 -18.07 -4.75 -10.98
N VAL A 521 -18.24 -3.51 -11.39
CA VAL A 521 -19.10 -2.50 -10.76
C VAL A 521 -20.49 -2.54 -11.38
N LEU A 522 -21.48 -2.94 -10.61
CA LEU A 522 -22.88 -3.05 -11.02
C LEU A 522 -23.69 -1.84 -10.55
N VAL A 523 -24.32 -1.18 -11.52
CA VAL A 523 -25.12 0.03 -11.33
C VAL A 523 -26.53 -0.11 -11.93
N ALA A 524 -27.44 0.77 -11.56
CA ALA A 524 -28.77 0.84 -12.15
C ALA A 524 -28.73 1.49 -13.55
N ASP A 525 -27.86 2.48 -13.73
CA ASP A 525 -27.64 3.14 -15.02
C ASP A 525 -26.18 3.58 -15.23
N VAL A 526 -25.53 2.97 -16.22
CA VAL A 526 -24.13 3.23 -16.57
C VAL A 526 -23.90 4.66 -17.03
N GLY A 527 -24.82 5.23 -17.83
CA GLY A 527 -24.64 6.59 -18.38
C GLY A 527 -24.65 7.67 -17.30
N ARG A 528 -25.48 7.52 -16.27
CA ARG A 528 -25.57 8.42 -15.11
C ARG A 528 -24.48 8.15 -14.05
N ARG A 529 -23.96 6.92 -13.96
CA ARG A 529 -22.91 6.54 -12.99
C ARG A 529 -21.48 6.56 -13.56
N ARG A 530 -21.28 6.70 -14.88
CA ARG A 530 -19.94 6.73 -15.50
C ARG A 530 -18.94 7.74 -14.89
N PRO A 531 -19.34 8.93 -14.37
CA PRO A 531 -18.38 9.84 -13.74
C PRO A 531 -17.61 9.20 -12.58
N LEU A 532 -18.18 8.16 -11.96
CA LEU A 532 -17.48 7.40 -10.93
C LEU A 532 -16.17 6.78 -11.44
N LEU A 533 -16.16 6.18 -12.64
CA LEU A 533 -14.94 5.61 -13.21
C LEU A 533 -14.05 6.67 -13.87
N THR A 534 -14.65 7.66 -14.53
CA THR A 534 -13.89 8.62 -15.35
C THR A 534 -13.33 9.78 -14.55
N ARG A 535 -13.91 10.11 -13.38
CA ARG A 535 -13.54 11.27 -12.58
C ARG A 535 -13.24 10.91 -11.13
N ASP A 536 -14.11 10.15 -10.49
CA ASP A 536 -14.08 10.03 -9.03
C ASP A 536 -13.08 8.95 -8.52
N LEU A 537 -12.79 7.89 -9.30
CA LEU A 537 -11.82 6.85 -8.92
C LEU A 537 -10.40 7.14 -9.44
N PRO A 538 -9.34 6.91 -8.66
CA PRO A 538 -7.96 7.19 -9.05
C PRO A 538 -7.32 6.08 -9.92
N LEU A 539 -8.05 5.57 -10.92
CA LEU A 539 -7.65 4.38 -11.68
C LEU A 539 -6.29 4.54 -12.38
N GLU A 540 -6.03 5.69 -12.99
CA GLU A 540 -4.75 5.99 -13.66
C GLU A 540 -3.58 6.10 -12.68
N ALA A 541 -3.80 6.73 -11.51
CA ALA A 541 -2.80 6.80 -10.45
C ALA A 541 -2.45 5.41 -9.90
N LEU A 542 -3.41 4.46 -9.96
CA LEU A 542 -3.22 3.06 -9.64
C LEU A 542 -2.67 2.23 -10.83
N GLY A 543 -2.45 2.83 -12.00
CA GLY A 543 -2.02 2.12 -13.21
C GLY A 543 -3.05 1.11 -13.72
N LEU A 544 -4.34 1.31 -13.44
CA LEU A 544 -5.41 0.37 -13.75
C LEU A 544 -6.18 0.78 -15.01
N THR A 545 -6.47 -0.21 -15.85
CA THR A 545 -7.35 -0.05 -17.01
C THR A 545 -8.81 -0.22 -16.60
N ALA A 546 -9.69 0.58 -17.21
CA ALA A 546 -11.11 0.56 -16.91
C ALA A 546 -11.97 0.66 -18.17
N ALA A 547 -13.18 0.11 -18.09
CA ALA A 547 -14.17 0.23 -19.14
C ALA A 547 -15.58 0.23 -18.56
N TYR A 548 -16.55 0.62 -19.37
CA TYR A 548 -17.95 0.40 -19.05
C TYR A 548 -18.69 -0.19 -20.25
N VAL A 549 -19.78 -0.91 -19.97
CA VAL A 549 -20.61 -1.55 -20.99
C VAL A 549 -22.08 -1.27 -20.73
N SER A 550 -22.79 -0.87 -21.79
CA SER A 550 -24.22 -0.65 -21.79
C SER A 550 -24.91 -1.80 -22.53
N GLY A 551 -26.18 -2.07 -22.25
CA GLY A 551 -26.94 -3.13 -22.94
C GLY A 551 -26.94 -3.00 -24.46
N ALA A 552 -26.83 -1.79 -25.01
CA ALA A 552 -26.80 -1.54 -26.45
C ALA A 552 -25.42 -1.73 -27.12
N CYS A 553 -24.35 -1.99 -26.36
CA CYS A 553 -23.04 -2.38 -26.89
C CYS A 553 -22.52 -3.69 -26.27
N ALA A 554 -23.30 -4.31 -25.37
CA ALA A 554 -22.91 -5.50 -24.63
C ALA A 554 -22.57 -6.70 -25.54
N PRO A 555 -23.38 -7.04 -26.58
CA PRO A 555 -23.03 -8.15 -27.48
C PRO A 555 -21.67 -8.00 -28.17
N VAL A 556 -21.24 -6.76 -28.43
CA VAL A 556 -19.95 -6.47 -29.09
C VAL A 556 -18.82 -6.46 -28.07
N ARG A 557 -19.01 -5.81 -26.92
CA ARG A 557 -17.92 -5.52 -25.97
C ARG A 557 -17.69 -6.62 -24.93
N VAL A 558 -18.72 -7.34 -24.49
CA VAL A 558 -18.61 -8.33 -23.41
C VAL A 558 -17.51 -9.37 -23.66
N PRO A 559 -17.36 -9.97 -24.86
CA PRO A 559 -16.30 -10.95 -25.11
C PRO A 559 -14.90 -10.40 -24.80
N HIS A 560 -14.63 -9.14 -25.15
CA HIS A 560 -13.35 -8.47 -24.86
C HIS A 560 -13.21 -8.08 -23.39
N LEU A 561 -14.31 -7.67 -22.75
CA LEU A 561 -14.29 -7.28 -21.34
C LEU A 561 -14.14 -8.48 -20.41
N ALA A 562 -14.67 -9.65 -20.79
CA ALA A 562 -14.58 -10.89 -20.02
C ALA A 562 -13.23 -11.62 -20.22
N ALA A 563 -12.46 -11.27 -21.26
CA ALA A 563 -11.15 -11.86 -21.52
C ALA A 563 -10.18 -11.66 -20.34
N ALA A 564 -9.21 -12.57 -20.19
CA ALA A 564 -8.27 -12.57 -19.06
C ALA A 564 -7.36 -11.32 -19.04
N ASP A 565 -7.03 -10.80 -20.22
CA ASP A 565 -6.29 -9.56 -20.48
C ASP A 565 -7.20 -8.31 -20.56
N GLY A 566 -8.50 -8.47 -20.30
CA GLY A 566 -9.46 -7.38 -20.30
C GLY A 566 -9.24 -6.38 -19.16
N PRO A 567 -10.03 -5.28 -19.13
CA PRO A 567 -9.86 -4.22 -18.14
C PRO A 567 -9.96 -4.71 -16.70
N ARG A 568 -9.23 -4.03 -15.80
CA ARG A 568 -9.19 -4.37 -14.36
C ARG A 568 -10.47 -3.96 -13.65
N VAL A 569 -11.06 -2.82 -14.03
CA VAL A 569 -12.33 -2.35 -13.49
C VAL A 569 -13.35 -2.20 -14.61
N VAL A 570 -14.47 -2.91 -14.53
CA VAL A 570 -15.55 -2.80 -15.53
C VAL A 570 -16.84 -2.37 -14.87
N MET A 571 -17.51 -1.35 -15.41
CA MET A 571 -18.86 -0.96 -14.98
C MET A 571 -19.92 -1.49 -15.94
N ALA A 572 -20.95 -2.15 -15.42
CA ALA A 572 -22.09 -2.63 -16.17
C ALA A 572 -23.39 -2.38 -15.41
N SER A 573 -24.53 -2.48 -16.09
CA SER A 573 -25.79 -2.55 -15.35
C SER A 573 -25.99 -3.95 -14.74
N SER A 574 -26.66 -4.05 -13.60
CA SER A 574 -27.03 -5.37 -13.03
C SER A 574 -27.87 -6.21 -13.99
N VAL A 575 -28.65 -5.56 -14.85
CA VAL A 575 -29.41 -6.18 -15.95
C VAL A 575 -28.48 -6.77 -17.01
N THR A 576 -27.45 -6.02 -17.42
CA THR A 576 -26.43 -6.52 -18.36
C THR A 576 -25.69 -7.71 -17.76
N ALA A 577 -25.26 -7.62 -16.50
CA ALA A 577 -24.57 -8.72 -15.83
C ALA A 577 -25.43 -9.99 -15.75
N ALA A 578 -26.73 -9.87 -15.48
CA ALA A 578 -27.64 -11.01 -15.46
C ALA A 578 -27.86 -11.67 -16.83
N LEU A 579 -27.81 -10.89 -17.92
CA LEU A 579 -28.02 -11.39 -19.28
C LEU A 579 -26.75 -11.94 -19.95
N PHE A 580 -25.57 -11.54 -19.46
CA PHE A 580 -24.27 -11.92 -20.00
C PHE A 580 -23.43 -12.58 -18.90
N PRO A 581 -23.72 -13.85 -18.53
CA PRO A 581 -23.07 -14.52 -17.40
C PRO A 581 -21.55 -14.66 -17.56
N GLU A 582 -21.04 -14.70 -18.79
CA GLU A 582 -19.60 -14.67 -19.09
C GLU A 582 -18.91 -13.38 -18.61
N LEU A 583 -19.64 -12.25 -18.61
CA LEU A 583 -19.13 -11.01 -18.03
C LEU A 583 -18.99 -11.18 -16.52
N THR A 584 -20.02 -11.65 -15.82
CA THR A 584 -19.99 -11.82 -14.36
C THR A 584 -18.96 -12.86 -13.93
N GLY A 585 -18.85 -13.95 -14.67
CA GLY A 585 -17.89 -15.00 -14.40
C GLY A 585 -16.44 -14.51 -14.42
N ALA A 586 -16.10 -13.47 -15.19
CA ALA A 586 -14.71 -13.04 -15.35
C ALA A 586 -14.10 -12.24 -14.17
N PHE A 587 -14.85 -11.97 -13.10
CA PHE A 587 -14.43 -11.06 -12.03
C PHE A 587 -14.49 -11.72 -10.65
N ALA A 588 -13.45 -11.46 -9.84
CA ALA A 588 -13.37 -11.93 -8.46
C ALA A 588 -14.19 -11.06 -7.50
N HIS A 589 -14.30 -9.76 -7.78
CA HIS A 589 -15.14 -8.83 -7.02
C HIS A 589 -16.31 -8.34 -7.87
N ILE A 590 -17.54 -8.59 -7.42
CA ILE A 590 -18.78 -8.12 -8.05
C ILE A 590 -19.46 -7.15 -7.09
N VAL A 591 -19.43 -5.86 -7.43
CA VAL A 591 -19.78 -4.77 -6.52
C VAL A 591 -21.07 -4.10 -6.96
N PHE A 592 -22.15 -4.31 -6.21
CA PHE A 592 -23.41 -3.63 -6.44
C PHE A 592 -23.43 -2.28 -5.73
N ILE A 593 -23.26 -1.21 -6.50
CA ILE A 593 -23.47 0.16 -6.02
C ILE A 593 -24.96 0.45 -5.91
N ASP A 594 -25.74 0.05 -6.91
CA ASP A 594 -27.18 0.19 -6.91
C ASP A 594 -27.83 -1.20 -6.82
N PRO A 595 -28.96 -1.36 -6.12
CA PRO A 595 -29.66 -2.63 -6.08
C PRO A 595 -30.18 -3.02 -7.48
N PRO A 596 -30.26 -4.33 -7.80
CA PRO A 596 -30.94 -4.78 -9.01
C PRO A 596 -32.45 -4.45 -8.97
N PHE A 597 -33.12 -4.45 -10.11
CA PHE A 597 -34.57 -4.15 -10.17
C PHE A 597 -35.45 -5.37 -9.84
N TRP A 598 -34.92 -6.58 -10.01
CA TRP A 598 -35.61 -7.84 -9.77
C TRP A 598 -34.72 -8.80 -9.00
N ALA A 599 -35.33 -9.61 -8.13
CA ALA A 599 -34.63 -10.66 -7.39
C ALA A 599 -33.99 -11.70 -8.32
N ALA A 600 -34.67 -12.08 -9.40
CA ALA A 600 -34.13 -13.03 -10.38
C ALA A 600 -32.84 -12.55 -11.07
N ALA A 601 -32.67 -11.23 -11.24
CA ALA A 601 -31.43 -10.67 -11.76
C ALA A 601 -30.27 -10.84 -10.76
N LEU A 602 -30.54 -10.67 -9.46
CA LEU A 602 -29.55 -10.97 -8.42
C LEU A 602 -29.17 -12.46 -8.41
N ASP A 603 -30.18 -13.34 -8.48
CA ASP A 603 -29.97 -14.79 -8.51
C ASP A 603 -29.14 -15.21 -9.72
N SER A 604 -29.39 -14.62 -10.89
CA SER A 604 -28.63 -14.88 -12.12
C SER A 604 -27.18 -14.44 -12.00
N VAL A 605 -26.91 -13.24 -11.46
CA VAL A 605 -25.54 -12.77 -11.19
C VAL A 605 -24.84 -13.68 -10.17
N ARG A 606 -25.54 -14.13 -9.12
CA ARG A 606 -25.01 -15.08 -8.13
C ARG A 606 -24.67 -16.43 -8.75
N ALA A 607 -25.51 -16.92 -9.67
CA ALA A 607 -25.29 -18.19 -10.35
C ALA A 607 -24.12 -18.12 -11.35
N ALA A 608 -23.90 -16.95 -11.96
CA ALA A 608 -22.82 -16.73 -12.92
C ALA A 608 -21.45 -16.47 -12.27
N ALA A 609 -21.42 -16.03 -11.01
CA ALA A 609 -20.18 -15.77 -10.28
C ALA A 609 -19.33 -17.04 -10.13
N GLN A 610 -18.03 -16.96 -10.40
CA GLN A 610 -17.10 -18.09 -10.26
C GLN A 610 -16.91 -18.51 -8.79
N ASN A 611 -16.41 -19.73 -8.58
CA ASN A 611 -16.03 -20.20 -7.25
C ASN A 611 -14.98 -19.27 -6.64
N GLY A 612 -15.24 -18.77 -5.42
CA GLY A 612 -14.36 -17.83 -4.72
C GLY A 612 -14.63 -16.35 -5.02
N ALA A 613 -15.56 -16.04 -5.95
CA ALA A 613 -15.99 -14.65 -6.16
C ALA A 613 -16.70 -14.08 -4.93
N ARG A 614 -16.59 -12.76 -4.75
CA ARG A 614 -17.15 -11.99 -3.64
C ARG A 614 -18.16 -10.98 -4.19
N LEU A 615 -19.40 -11.06 -3.69
CA LEU A 615 -20.46 -10.12 -4.03
C LEU A 615 -20.55 -9.06 -2.93
N HIS A 616 -20.30 -7.81 -3.29
CA HIS A 616 -20.33 -6.69 -2.36
C HIS A 616 -21.60 -5.88 -2.57
N PHE A 617 -22.38 -5.66 -1.51
CA PHE A 617 -23.56 -4.79 -1.56
C PHE A 617 -23.23 -3.46 -0.89
N LEU A 618 -23.25 -2.35 -1.63
CA LEU A 618 -22.85 -1.03 -1.12
C LEU A 618 -24.01 -0.03 -1.05
N TRP A 619 -25.17 -0.36 -1.64
CA TRP A 619 -26.25 0.60 -1.79
C TRP A 619 -26.80 1.12 -0.45
N GLY A 620 -27.04 2.43 -0.37
CA GLY A 620 -27.80 3.06 0.69
C GLY A 620 -29.21 3.47 0.25
N PRO A 621 -29.94 4.24 1.09
CA PRO A 621 -31.25 4.78 0.73
C PRO A 621 -31.24 5.63 -0.56
N THR A 622 -30.16 6.37 -0.81
CA THR A 622 -29.97 7.22 -1.99
C THR A 622 -29.84 6.40 -3.26
N GLU A 623 -29.01 5.35 -3.24
CA GLU A 623 -28.81 4.41 -4.36
C GLU A 623 -30.12 3.67 -4.68
N VAL A 624 -30.89 3.30 -3.66
CA VAL A 624 -32.21 2.68 -3.84
C VAL A 624 -33.20 3.65 -4.48
N ASP A 625 -33.26 4.91 -4.05
CA ASP A 625 -34.11 5.93 -4.68
C ASP A 625 -33.67 6.20 -6.14
N PHE A 626 -32.37 6.24 -6.40
CA PHE A 626 -31.83 6.36 -7.75
C PHE A 626 -32.27 5.18 -8.63
N ALA A 627 -32.09 3.93 -8.15
CA ALA A 627 -32.54 2.73 -8.85
C ALA A 627 -34.05 2.77 -9.11
N ARG A 628 -34.85 3.23 -8.15
CA ARG A 628 -36.31 3.40 -8.31
C ARG A 628 -36.66 4.40 -9.41
N LYS A 629 -35.97 5.55 -9.44
CA LYS A 629 -36.17 6.58 -10.49
C LYS A 629 -35.78 6.05 -11.87
N VAL A 630 -34.66 5.32 -11.96
CA VAL A 630 -34.24 4.64 -13.20
C VAL A 630 -35.26 3.60 -13.65
N ALA A 631 -35.75 2.75 -12.73
CA ALA A 631 -36.76 1.76 -13.05
C ALA A 631 -38.05 2.40 -13.59
N ALA A 632 -38.52 3.48 -12.96
CA ALA A 632 -39.71 4.20 -13.39
C ALA A 632 -39.52 4.95 -14.72
N SER A 633 -38.31 5.46 -15.01
CA SER A 633 -38.07 6.21 -16.24
C SER A 633 -37.74 5.31 -17.44
N GLU A 634 -36.95 4.26 -17.23
CA GLU A 634 -36.34 3.45 -18.31
C GLU A 634 -36.95 2.04 -18.46
N TYR A 635 -37.58 1.49 -17.42
CA TYR A 635 -38.08 0.10 -17.39
C TYR A 635 -39.62 0.00 -17.24
N ASP A 636 -40.34 1.11 -17.39
CA ASP A 636 -41.81 1.11 -17.50
C ASP A 636 -42.23 0.67 -18.91
N VAL A 637 -42.59 -0.62 -19.04
CA VAL A 637 -43.00 -1.23 -20.31
C VAL A 637 -44.17 -0.49 -20.96
N ARG A 638 -45.11 0.09 -20.18
CA ARG A 638 -46.23 0.84 -20.77
C ARG A 638 -45.72 2.11 -21.47
N ARG A 639 -44.78 2.82 -20.85
CA ARG A 639 -44.17 4.03 -21.43
C ARG A 639 -43.33 3.67 -22.66
N VAL A 640 -42.51 2.62 -22.55
CA VAL A 640 -41.65 2.15 -23.65
C VAL A 640 -42.50 1.68 -24.83
N ALA A 641 -43.56 0.90 -24.60
CA ALA A 641 -44.47 0.43 -25.64
C ALA A 641 -45.17 1.58 -26.39
N ARG A 642 -45.63 2.61 -25.67
CA ARG A 642 -46.23 3.79 -26.32
C ARG A 642 -45.26 4.51 -27.24
N ARG A 643 -44.02 4.72 -26.80
CA ARG A 643 -43.00 5.39 -27.62
C ARG A 643 -42.57 4.51 -28.79
N LEU A 644 -42.33 3.22 -28.56
CA LEU A 644 -42.04 2.24 -29.60
C LEU A 644 -43.12 2.26 -30.70
N TYR A 645 -44.39 2.16 -30.32
CA TYR A 645 -45.51 2.20 -31.27
C TYR A 645 -45.57 3.52 -32.05
N ALA A 646 -45.37 4.66 -31.39
CA ALA A 646 -45.33 5.97 -32.04
C ALA A 646 -44.17 6.07 -33.04
N THR A 647 -42.95 5.68 -32.65
CA THR A 647 -41.76 5.71 -33.52
C THR A 647 -41.93 4.81 -34.75
N LEU A 648 -42.49 3.60 -34.58
CA LEU A 648 -42.78 2.71 -35.70
C LEU A 648 -43.87 3.27 -36.62
N LYS A 649 -44.89 3.93 -36.06
CA LYS A 649 -45.95 4.58 -36.83
C LYS A 649 -45.44 5.76 -37.65
N ASP A 650 -44.57 6.59 -37.06
CA ASP A 650 -43.96 7.73 -37.74
C ASP A 650 -43.00 7.25 -38.85
N ALA A 651 -42.22 6.20 -38.60
CA ALA A 651 -41.36 5.58 -39.61
C ALA A 651 -42.15 4.98 -40.77
N ALA A 652 -43.31 4.37 -40.50
CA ALA A 652 -44.21 3.88 -41.54
C ALA A 652 -44.85 4.99 -42.39
N ALA A 653 -44.89 6.24 -41.89
CA ALA A 653 -45.53 7.38 -42.55
C ALA A 653 -44.58 8.26 -43.39
N GLY A 654 -43.25 8.13 -43.28
CA GLY A 654 -42.28 9.02 -43.93
C GLY A 654 -41.12 8.31 -44.66
N SER A 655 -41.26 8.12 -45.99
CA SER A 655 -40.25 7.86 -47.06
C SER A 655 -39.14 6.78 -46.91
N ALA A 656 -38.75 6.21 -48.08
CA ALA A 656 -37.63 5.30 -48.40
C ALA A 656 -37.54 3.93 -47.68
N ASP A 657 -37.64 3.87 -46.36
CA ASP A 657 -37.50 2.60 -45.60
C ASP A 657 -38.69 1.64 -45.79
N ALA A 658 -39.85 2.19 -46.21
CA ALA A 658 -41.02 1.42 -46.60
C ALA A 658 -40.83 0.62 -47.91
N ALA A 659 -39.87 1.01 -48.78
CA ALA A 659 -39.70 0.43 -50.11
C ALA A 659 -38.67 -0.71 -50.17
N THR A 660 -37.60 -0.65 -49.37
CA THR A 660 -36.59 -1.74 -49.26
C THR A 660 -37.03 -2.81 -48.26
N GLY A 661 -37.83 -2.43 -47.25
CA GLY A 661 -38.26 -3.30 -46.16
C GLY A 661 -37.12 -3.90 -45.34
N CYS A 662 -35.95 -3.25 -45.38
CA CYS A 662 -34.95 -3.34 -44.32
C CYS A 662 -35.12 -2.11 -43.44
N LEU A 663 -35.16 -2.30 -42.12
CA LEU A 663 -35.20 -1.19 -41.17
C LEU A 663 -33.78 -0.62 -41.08
N SER A 664 -33.62 0.63 -41.52
CA SER A 664 -32.30 1.28 -41.58
C SER A 664 -31.64 1.38 -40.21
N ASP A 665 -30.31 1.47 -40.18
CA ASP A 665 -29.54 1.80 -38.96
C ASP A 665 -30.02 3.11 -38.32
N ASP A 666 -30.64 4.01 -39.10
CA ASP A 666 -31.26 5.23 -38.63
C ASP A 666 -32.49 4.96 -37.73
N LEU A 667 -33.34 3.99 -38.08
CA LEU A 667 -34.45 3.60 -37.22
C LEU A 667 -33.96 2.95 -35.92
N VAL A 668 -32.93 2.11 -35.98
CA VAL A 668 -32.31 1.50 -34.80
C VAL A 668 -31.74 2.59 -33.89
N ARG A 669 -31.05 3.59 -34.46
CA ARG A 669 -30.60 4.78 -33.74
C ARG A 669 -31.75 5.60 -33.15
N LYS A 670 -32.89 5.72 -33.82
CA LYS A 670 -34.11 6.38 -33.27
C LYS A 670 -34.74 5.60 -32.12
N LEU A 671 -34.79 4.26 -32.24
CA LEU A 671 -35.37 3.35 -31.24
C LEU A 671 -34.50 3.22 -30.00
N ILE A 672 -33.18 3.15 -30.16
CA ILE A 672 -32.22 3.12 -29.05
C ILE A 672 -31.97 4.55 -28.51
N GLY A 673 -32.13 5.60 -29.35
CA GLY A 673 -32.31 7.01 -28.98
C GLY A 673 -31.23 7.97 -29.47
N SER A 674 -31.62 9.21 -29.85
CA SER A 674 -30.74 10.30 -30.32
C SER A 674 -30.34 11.35 -29.28
N GLU A 675 -31.03 11.46 -28.13
CA GLU A 675 -30.59 12.30 -27.00
C GLU A 675 -30.76 11.58 -25.64
N ARG A 676 -29.61 11.43 -24.96
CA ARG A 676 -29.36 11.09 -23.54
C ARG A 676 -30.36 10.15 -22.86
N LEU A 677 -30.28 8.88 -23.23
CA LEU A 677 -29.93 7.71 -22.38
C LEU A 677 -30.54 6.49 -23.04
N LEU A 678 -29.65 5.65 -23.59
CA LEU A 678 -29.99 4.52 -24.44
C LEU A 678 -31.04 3.64 -23.76
N TYR A 679 -32.17 3.44 -24.44
CA TYR A 679 -33.22 2.55 -23.98
C TYR A 679 -32.65 1.19 -23.61
N LYS A 680 -33.15 0.63 -22.52
CA LYS A 680 -32.67 -0.64 -21.99
C LYS A 680 -33.29 -1.74 -22.84
N ILE A 681 -32.45 -2.42 -23.63
CA ILE A 681 -32.86 -3.50 -24.55
C ILE A 681 -33.94 -4.41 -23.96
N PRO A 682 -33.84 -4.91 -22.71
CA PRO A 682 -34.86 -5.83 -22.19
C PRO A 682 -36.25 -5.21 -22.02
N ALA A 683 -36.33 -3.92 -21.66
CA ALA A 683 -37.60 -3.21 -21.59
C ALA A 683 -38.19 -2.99 -22.98
N LEU A 684 -37.33 -2.80 -23.99
CA LEU A 684 -37.74 -2.70 -25.39
C LEU A 684 -38.25 -4.03 -25.94
N VAL A 685 -37.58 -5.15 -25.62
CA VAL A 685 -38.03 -6.52 -25.94
C VAL A 685 -39.39 -6.80 -25.30
N ALA A 686 -39.54 -6.47 -24.02
CA ALA A 686 -40.79 -6.67 -23.29
C ALA A 686 -41.93 -5.83 -23.88
N ALA A 687 -41.66 -4.57 -24.23
CA ALA A 687 -42.61 -3.70 -24.90
C ALA A 687 -43.01 -4.22 -26.29
N TRP A 688 -42.05 -4.68 -27.08
CA TRP A 688 -42.28 -5.28 -28.39
C TRP A 688 -43.18 -6.52 -28.29
N ARG A 689 -42.81 -7.49 -27.45
CA ARG A 689 -43.62 -8.70 -27.21
C ARG A 689 -45.02 -8.36 -26.70
N THR A 690 -45.13 -7.39 -25.79
CA THR A 690 -46.43 -6.91 -25.28
C THR A 690 -47.32 -6.37 -26.40
N LEU A 691 -46.77 -5.57 -27.33
CA LEU A 691 -47.54 -5.02 -28.45
C LEU A 691 -47.96 -6.09 -29.45
N VAL A 692 -47.11 -7.09 -29.72
CA VAL A 692 -47.43 -8.28 -30.53
C VAL A 692 -48.58 -9.06 -29.91
N GLU A 693 -48.44 -9.42 -28.64
CA GLU A 693 -49.41 -10.22 -27.88
C GLU A 693 -50.77 -9.50 -27.76
N ALA A 694 -50.75 -8.16 -27.70
CA ALA A 694 -51.95 -7.33 -27.70
C ALA A 694 -52.55 -7.08 -29.10
N GLY A 695 -51.93 -7.61 -30.16
CA GLY A 695 -52.39 -7.44 -31.55
C GLY A 695 -52.21 -6.03 -32.13
N LEU A 696 -51.37 -5.19 -31.51
CA LEU A 696 -51.06 -3.83 -31.98
C LEU A 696 -49.94 -3.80 -33.03
N LEU A 697 -49.18 -4.89 -33.14
CA LEU A 697 -48.13 -5.08 -34.13
C LEU A 697 -48.36 -6.42 -34.84
N ALA A 698 -48.41 -6.42 -36.18
CA ALA A 698 -48.67 -7.63 -36.98
C ALA A 698 -47.51 -7.94 -37.94
N PRO A 699 -47.14 -9.23 -38.13
CA PRO A 699 -46.05 -9.62 -39.01
C PRO A 699 -46.35 -9.35 -40.47
N THR A 700 -45.36 -8.78 -41.16
CA THR A 700 -45.41 -8.60 -42.62
C THR A 700 -44.97 -9.88 -43.31
N ALA A 701 -45.66 -10.31 -44.36
CA ALA A 701 -45.29 -11.50 -45.12
C ALA A 701 -43.85 -11.39 -45.68
N GLY A 702 -42.97 -12.29 -45.23
CA GLY A 702 -41.60 -12.43 -45.74
C GLY A 702 -40.55 -11.46 -45.20
N LYS A 703 -40.86 -10.61 -44.20
CA LYS A 703 -39.90 -9.69 -43.58
C LYS A 703 -40.08 -9.66 -42.05
N ASN A 704 -38.98 -9.50 -41.29
CA ASN A 704 -38.98 -9.37 -39.81
C ASN A 704 -39.63 -8.07 -39.28
N LEU A 705 -40.42 -7.38 -40.10
CA LEU A 705 -41.11 -6.14 -39.75
C LEU A 705 -42.48 -6.46 -39.17
N LEU A 706 -42.82 -5.80 -38.05
CA LEU A 706 -44.21 -5.69 -37.63
C LEU A 706 -44.73 -4.29 -37.95
N VAL A 707 -45.88 -4.20 -38.63
CA VAL A 707 -46.52 -2.92 -38.94
C VAL A 707 -47.51 -2.55 -37.82
N PRO A 708 -47.57 -1.28 -37.39
CA PRO A 708 -48.60 -0.80 -36.49
C PRO A 708 -50.01 -1.07 -37.02
N VAL A 709 -50.84 -1.74 -36.22
CA VAL A 709 -52.24 -2.02 -36.55
C VAL A 709 -53.13 -0.92 -35.97
N ALA A 710 -53.97 -0.31 -36.80
CA ALA A 710 -54.90 0.71 -36.35
C ALA A 710 -55.94 0.13 -35.37
N GLY A 711 -55.95 0.58 -34.12
CA GLY A 711 -56.92 0.14 -33.11
C GLY A 711 -56.58 0.57 -31.68
N LYS A 712 -57.47 0.26 -30.73
CA LYS A 712 -57.21 0.32 -29.28
C LYS A 712 -57.16 -1.12 -28.76
N ALA A 713 -56.11 -1.47 -28.02
CA ALA A 713 -55.99 -2.77 -27.36
C ALA A 713 -55.57 -2.60 -25.89
N ASP A 714 -55.99 -3.51 -25.03
CA ASP A 714 -55.57 -3.57 -23.64
C ASP A 714 -54.29 -4.41 -23.49
N ILE A 715 -53.15 -3.72 -23.45
CA ILE A 715 -51.83 -4.34 -23.28
C ILE A 715 -51.66 -5.04 -21.92
N THR A 716 -52.53 -4.80 -20.94
CA THR A 716 -52.38 -5.40 -19.60
C THR A 716 -52.71 -6.89 -19.56
N SER A 717 -53.44 -7.37 -20.57
CA SER A 717 -53.78 -8.79 -20.76
C SER A 717 -52.62 -9.61 -21.35
N ALA A 718 -51.64 -8.94 -21.98
CA ALA A 718 -50.49 -9.57 -22.62
C ALA A 718 -49.65 -10.39 -21.62
N PRO A 719 -49.32 -11.67 -21.90
CA PRO A 719 -48.49 -12.50 -21.04
C PRO A 719 -47.17 -11.85 -20.61
N THR A 720 -46.45 -11.21 -21.55
CA THR A 720 -45.17 -10.54 -21.26
C THR A 720 -45.37 -9.34 -20.35
N PHE A 721 -46.43 -8.55 -20.55
CA PHE A 721 -46.76 -7.43 -19.65
C PHE A 721 -47.05 -7.93 -18.23
N ARG A 722 -47.84 -9.00 -18.09
CA ARG A 722 -48.14 -9.62 -16.79
C ARG A 722 -46.89 -10.17 -16.12
N LEU A 723 -46.00 -10.82 -16.88
CA LEU A 723 -44.73 -11.34 -16.36
C LEU A 723 -43.83 -10.20 -15.86
N TRP A 724 -43.67 -9.13 -16.65
CA TRP A 724 -42.85 -7.97 -16.30
C TRP A 724 -43.31 -7.28 -15.02
N HIS A 725 -44.63 -7.18 -14.84
CA HIS A 725 -45.25 -6.54 -13.69
C HIS A 725 -45.62 -7.51 -12.55
N ARG A 726 -45.26 -8.81 -12.66
CA ARG A 726 -45.58 -9.85 -11.66
C ARG A 726 -44.92 -9.57 -10.30
N GLN A 727 -43.72 -9.02 -10.31
CA GLN A 727 -43.00 -8.57 -9.12
C GLN A 727 -42.93 -7.04 -9.15
N PRO A 728 -43.64 -6.33 -8.26
CA PRO A 728 -43.57 -4.88 -8.24
C PRO A 728 -42.15 -4.43 -7.88
N ILE A 729 -41.42 -3.86 -8.85
CA ILE A 729 -40.03 -3.37 -8.67
C ILE A 729 -39.92 -2.47 -7.42
N ASN A 730 -40.90 -1.59 -7.21
CA ASN A 730 -40.97 -0.72 -6.03
C ASN A 730 -41.08 -1.48 -4.71
N GLN A 731 -41.71 -2.65 -4.68
CA GLN A 731 -41.77 -3.48 -3.48
C GLN A 731 -40.43 -4.18 -3.23
N TYR A 732 -39.79 -4.71 -4.27
CA TYR A 732 -38.46 -5.33 -4.15
C TYR A 732 -37.41 -4.32 -3.71
N LEU A 733 -37.30 -3.17 -4.39
CA LEU A 733 -36.36 -2.11 -4.03
C LEU A 733 -36.56 -1.59 -2.60
N ARG A 734 -37.80 -1.56 -2.09
CA ARG A 734 -38.08 -1.25 -0.68
C ARG A 734 -37.51 -2.30 0.27
N ARG A 735 -37.54 -3.58 -0.07
CA ARG A 735 -36.89 -4.64 0.73
C ARG A 735 -35.37 -4.50 0.72
N CYS A 736 -34.77 -4.06 -0.39
CA CYS A 736 -33.35 -3.78 -0.45
C CYS A 736 -32.88 -2.68 0.54
N GLN A 737 -33.79 -1.82 1.01
CA GLN A 737 -33.50 -0.82 2.06
C GLN A 737 -33.43 -1.42 3.47
N THR A 738 -34.13 -2.54 3.69
CA THR A 738 -34.10 -3.27 4.96
C THR A 738 -32.95 -4.28 4.92
N ALA A 739 -32.28 -4.51 6.05
CA ALA A 739 -31.06 -5.33 6.11
C ALA A 739 -31.24 -6.81 5.64
N GLN A 740 -32.46 -7.24 5.30
CA GLN A 740 -32.74 -8.54 4.68
C GLN A 740 -33.14 -8.35 3.20
N PRO A 741 -32.22 -8.55 2.23
CA PRO A 741 -32.54 -8.56 0.80
C PRO A 741 -33.44 -9.73 0.38
#